data_AF-A0A9E3UVK5-F1
#
_entry.id   AF-A0A9E3UVK5-F1
#
_cell.length_a   1.000
_cell.length_b   1.000
_cell.length_c   1.000
_cell.angle_alpha   90.00
_cell.angle_beta   90.00
_cell.angle_gamma   90.00
#
_symmetry.space_group_name_H-M   'P 1'
#
loop_
_entity.id
_entity.type
_entity.pdbx_description
1 polymer ?
#
loop_
_entity_poly.entity_id
_entity_poly.type
_entity_poly.pdbx_seq_one_letter_code
_entity_poly.pdbx_strand_id
1 'polypeptide(L)'
;MDHPVPYHGPHHVGYRMPVADRVNLLALLRRSLRMFRNRWWIPLLTLALGSGLATYYSFTTPDTYRAQSRLGIAPRIALSQRSGDRAVVLEEKNSFVADQLQYMRGSQVLGRVEEKMQEFRLPDGPPPSRHLTVSQGQGSTFIMTVESSNLEYARQFARTWAQEFLAFKEQMHSEVARRQMDKTRVELSQQEEQVAEAQHRLDDFIREHRIATSQDTGNAAQDLLINLQRRRQAVMLEGQRLEERSAAELADLPDAAFSAAPLSPTPTSPTGPPPPNPEDPVSLDSADPLDKFTGRSSYRDLRLALARLLAESDRQSEVLKPRHPYMVRLQEAIGETRRQIATQLDLIEELRQARIGSLRQEEAVLDRQVESQRTEVERLREIHRQFVSLGIDLAAKRELRDQFARELQALHQIQPSSEIITILEEGLASDQPVGPARARIIVTGILVGLLSGFGLVFLLHRLDDRLESAEDLEHALDEPILGQVPLLSLDNRPPGSFVSVDDLQVDTLFVESFRGVRSSIMFGDLGGPRQVLLATSSVPGDGKSTFTVNFAITLARAGNRVLLIDADLRRGTVAQVFGVPSEPGLSEVLDGREPWSEVLNATPHRSLAIITAGGAAPNPGERLLSRSLHQLVSEARTHFDYIIFDSPPVIGMDDVPTLASQCDGLIFVYRAGVTSLRLARLAVNTVRQRGARILGLILNGVSTSDPGYYYTAYYYAQYHNPIPSTSPADAPPDPAPPAHRPAGASLLATLRSDGNGQPNPPPTVDVDPVPSQPAPTRRQPRNPPS
;
A
#
# COMPACT_ATOMS: atom_id res chain seq x y z
N MET A 1 -42.02 32.80 -9.28
CA MET A 1 -40.61 32.58 -9.63
C MET A 1 -39.78 32.97 -8.42
N ASP A 2 -38.88 32.06 -8.07
CA ASP A 2 -37.64 32.21 -7.32
C ASP A 2 -37.66 32.32 -5.79
N HIS A 3 -37.51 31.12 -5.21
CA HIS A 3 -36.88 30.66 -3.97
C HIS A 3 -36.29 31.68 -2.97
N PRO A 4 -36.37 31.29 -1.68
CA PRO A 4 -35.13 30.99 -0.97
C PRO A 4 -35.13 29.63 -0.27
N VAL A 5 -33.92 29.07 -0.19
CA VAL A 5 -33.52 27.79 0.41
C VAL A 5 -33.70 27.81 1.94
N PRO A 6 -34.21 26.73 2.59
CA PRO A 6 -34.05 26.55 4.02
C PRO A 6 -32.91 25.59 4.37
N TYR A 7 -32.08 26.10 5.26
CA TYR A 7 -31.04 25.48 6.07
C TYR A 7 -31.40 24.07 6.60
N HIS A 8 -30.53 23.08 6.38
CA HIS A 8 -30.55 21.81 7.13
C HIS A 8 -29.76 21.97 8.43
N GLY A 9 -30.46 21.98 9.57
CA GLY A 9 -29.88 21.69 10.88
C GLY A 9 -29.86 20.18 11.16
N PRO A 10 -28.84 19.65 11.88
CA PRO A 10 -28.76 18.22 12.14
C PRO A 10 -29.73 17.83 13.25
N HIS A 11 -30.84 17.18 12.88
CA HIS A 11 -31.66 16.45 13.85
C HIS A 11 -30.93 15.18 14.28
N HIS A 12 -30.45 15.16 15.53
CA HIS A 12 -30.11 13.94 16.23
C HIS A 12 -31.38 13.08 16.38
N VAL A 13 -31.61 12.18 15.43
CA VAL A 13 -32.60 11.12 15.55
C VAL A 13 -32.02 10.06 16.49
N GLY A 14 -32.31 10.19 17.79
CA GLY A 14 -32.15 9.09 18.73
C GLY A 14 -33.13 7.98 18.35
N TYR A 15 -32.64 6.95 17.66
CA TYR A 15 -33.38 5.74 17.34
C TYR A 15 -33.71 4.98 18.64
N ARG A 16 -34.76 5.39 19.35
CA ARG A 16 -35.38 4.55 20.39
C ARG A 16 -36.17 3.47 19.66
N MET A 17 -35.60 2.27 19.55
CA MET A 17 -36.31 1.09 19.05
C MET A 17 -37.64 0.91 19.82
N PRO A 18 -38.76 0.58 19.13
CA PRO A 18 -40.06 0.31 19.75
C PRO A 18 -39.99 -0.82 20.79
N VAL A 19 -40.82 -0.73 21.83
CA VAL A 19 -40.87 -1.71 22.94
C VAL A 19 -41.19 -3.13 22.46
N ALA A 20 -41.96 -3.28 21.37
CA ALA A 20 -42.29 -4.58 20.77
C ALA A 20 -41.06 -5.35 20.25
N ASP A 21 -40.09 -4.65 19.65
CA ASP A 21 -38.87 -5.28 19.13
C ASP A 21 -37.94 -5.73 20.27
N ARG A 22 -37.94 -5.03 21.40
CA ARG A 22 -37.15 -5.41 22.58
C ARG A 22 -37.68 -6.69 23.23
N VAL A 23 -39.00 -6.90 23.25
CA VAL A 23 -39.62 -8.13 23.76
C VAL A 23 -39.27 -9.31 22.86
N ASN A 24 -39.30 -9.13 21.54
CA ASN A 24 -38.88 -10.15 20.58
C ASN A 24 -37.39 -10.49 20.68
N LEU A 25 -36.52 -9.48 20.87
CA LEU A 25 -35.07 -9.71 20.97
C LEU A 25 -34.68 -10.42 22.27
N LEU A 26 -35.36 -10.10 23.39
CA LEU A 26 -35.20 -10.82 24.66
C LEU A 26 -35.77 -12.24 24.61
N ALA A 27 -36.88 -12.46 23.90
CA ALA A 27 -37.44 -13.78 23.66
C ALA A 27 -36.50 -14.65 22.81
N LEU A 28 -35.95 -14.09 21.73
CA LEU A 28 -34.94 -14.74 20.88
C LEU A 28 -33.65 -15.06 21.67
N LEU A 29 -33.16 -14.11 22.47
CA LEU A 29 -31.99 -14.33 23.34
C LEU A 29 -32.23 -15.44 24.36
N ARG A 30 -33.40 -15.48 25.02
CA ARG A 30 -33.71 -16.54 26.00
C ARG A 30 -33.95 -17.90 25.36
N ARG A 31 -34.58 -17.96 24.18
CA ARG A 31 -34.68 -19.18 23.37
C ARG A 31 -33.28 -19.70 23.06
N SER A 32 -32.35 -18.81 22.68
CA SER A 32 -30.95 -19.15 22.46
C SER A 32 -30.16 -19.57 23.70
N LEU A 33 -30.40 -18.97 24.86
CA LEU A 33 -29.79 -19.38 26.14
C LEU A 33 -30.24 -20.78 26.58
N ARG A 34 -31.52 -21.14 26.37
CA ARG A 34 -31.99 -22.52 26.61
C ARG A 34 -31.33 -23.53 25.66
N MET A 35 -31.06 -23.15 24.40
CA MET A 35 -30.32 -24.01 23.47
C MET A 35 -28.96 -24.42 24.03
N PHE A 36 -28.22 -23.47 24.62
CA PHE A 36 -26.93 -23.74 25.22
C PHE A 36 -27.07 -24.67 26.43
N ARG A 37 -28.09 -24.50 27.26
CA ARG A 37 -28.23 -25.31 28.48
C ARG A 37 -28.33 -26.82 28.22
N ASN A 38 -29.03 -27.26 27.17
CA ASN A 38 -29.15 -28.68 26.86
C ASN A 38 -28.03 -29.22 25.93
N ARG A 39 -27.29 -28.34 25.25
CA ARG A 39 -26.30 -28.71 24.22
C ARG A 39 -24.92 -28.05 24.40
N TRP A 40 -24.60 -27.58 25.61
CA TRP A 40 -23.32 -26.92 25.93
C TRP A 40 -22.10 -27.81 25.71
N TRP A 41 -22.29 -29.13 25.74
CA TRP A 41 -21.24 -30.12 25.46
C TRP A 41 -20.81 -30.10 23.99
N ILE A 42 -21.64 -29.65 23.04
CA ILE A 42 -21.31 -29.62 21.61
C ILE A 42 -20.18 -28.61 21.31
N PRO A 43 -20.28 -27.32 21.70
CA PRO A 43 -19.18 -26.37 21.51
C PRO A 43 -17.89 -26.79 22.19
N LEU A 44 -17.97 -27.44 23.36
CA LEU A 44 -16.79 -27.95 24.05
C LEU A 44 -16.14 -29.12 23.33
N LEU A 45 -16.95 -30.05 22.80
CA LEU A 45 -16.44 -31.19 22.04
C LEU A 45 -15.79 -30.74 20.74
N THR A 46 -16.41 -29.81 20.00
CA THR A 46 -15.83 -29.30 18.75
C THR A 46 -14.60 -28.43 19.00
N LEU A 47 -14.55 -27.70 20.12
CA LEU A 47 -13.36 -26.98 20.57
C LEU A 47 -12.22 -27.97 20.87
N ALA A 48 -12.49 -29.00 21.66
CA ALA A 48 -11.49 -30.01 22.00
C ALA A 48 -10.96 -30.75 20.75
N LEU A 49 -11.85 -31.09 19.82
CA LEU A 49 -11.49 -31.69 18.54
C LEU A 49 -10.64 -30.73 17.69
N GLY A 50 -11.06 -29.47 17.55
CA GLY A 50 -10.35 -28.45 16.78
C GLY A 50 -8.97 -28.12 17.35
N SER A 51 -8.87 -27.98 18.68
CA SER A 51 -7.58 -27.79 19.36
C SER A 51 -6.70 -29.04 19.25
N GLY A 52 -7.28 -30.24 19.37
CA GLY A 52 -6.56 -31.51 19.27
C GLY A 52 -5.95 -31.71 17.87
N LEU A 53 -6.75 -31.49 16.82
CA LEU A 53 -6.29 -31.55 15.42
C LEU A 53 -5.21 -30.50 15.13
N ALA A 54 -5.41 -29.25 15.59
CA ALA A 54 -4.43 -28.19 15.40
C ALA A 54 -3.12 -28.46 16.16
N THR A 55 -3.21 -29.03 17.36
CA THR A 55 -2.05 -29.44 18.16
C THR A 55 -1.32 -30.58 17.45
N TYR A 56 -2.03 -31.63 17.03
CA TYR A 56 -1.45 -32.75 16.28
C TYR A 56 -0.74 -32.28 15.01
N TYR A 57 -1.39 -31.44 14.20
CA TYR A 57 -0.81 -30.85 13.00
C TYR A 57 0.43 -30.00 13.31
N SER A 58 0.39 -29.23 14.40
CA SER A 58 1.51 -28.41 14.83
C SER A 58 2.72 -29.21 15.31
N PHE A 59 2.53 -30.43 15.83
CA PHE A 59 3.62 -31.30 16.30
C PHE A 59 4.16 -32.23 15.20
N THR A 60 3.35 -32.56 14.19
CA THR A 60 3.80 -33.38 13.05
C THR A 60 4.51 -32.57 11.96
N THR A 61 4.30 -31.25 11.92
CA THR A 61 4.99 -30.36 10.98
C THR A 61 6.42 -30.09 11.47
N PRO A 62 7.47 -30.34 10.65
CA PRO A 62 8.85 -30.12 11.06
C PRO A 62 9.15 -28.64 11.31
N ASP A 63 10.03 -28.40 12.27
CA ASP A 63 10.48 -27.05 12.61
C ASP A 63 11.30 -26.45 11.46
N THR A 64 11.00 -25.19 11.13
CA THR A 64 11.70 -24.44 10.10
C THR A 64 12.60 -23.39 10.76
N TYR A 65 13.89 -23.47 10.50
CA TYR A 65 14.91 -22.55 10.99
C TYR A 65 15.27 -21.55 9.90
N ARG A 66 15.56 -20.31 10.32
CA ARG A 66 15.97 -19.22 9.44
C ARG A 66 17.41 -18.82 9.76
N ALA A 67 18.26 -18.85 8.75
CA ALA A 67 19.61 -18.30 8.81
C ALA A 67 19.73 -17.11 7.85
N GLN A 68 20.48 -16.08 8.26
CA GLN A 68 20.68 -14.88 7.49
C GLN A 68 22.17 -14.53 7.37
N SER A 69 22.57 -14.07 6.19
CA SER A 69 23.86 -13.42 5.98
C SER A 69 23.63 -12.00 5.49
N ARG A 70 24.29 -11.03 6.11
CA ARG A 70 24.18 -9.60 5.80
C ARG A 70 25.46 -9.08 5.19
N LEU A 71 25.35 -8.53 3.99
CA LEU A 71 26.44 -7.97 3.21
C LEU A 71 26.20 -6.48 3.00
N GLY A 72 27.10 -5.62 3.45
CA GLY A 72 27.07 -4.20 3.13
C GLY A 72 27.81 -3.94 1.82
N ILE A 73 27.11 -3.51 0.77
CA ILE A 73 27.67 -3.22 -0.56
C ILE A 73 27.39 -1.75 -0.89
N ALA A 74 28.39 -0.89 -0.71
CA ALA A 74 28.24 0.54 -0.95
C ALA A 74 28.40 0.87 -2.45
N PRO A 75 27.43 1.56 -3.09
CA PRO A 75 27.56 1.96 -4.49
C PRO A 75 28.69 2.98 -4.66
N ARG A 76 29.41 2.90 -5.79
CA ARG A 76 30.40 3.92 -6.15
C ARG A 76 29.68 5.22 -6.52
N ILE A 77 29.86 6.27 -5.72
CA ILE A 77 29.41 7.61 -6.09
C ILE A 77 30.59 8.29 -6.81
N ALA A 78 30.58 8.25 -8.14
CA ALA A 78 31.47 9.10 -8.92
C ALA A 78 30.93 10.54 -8.87
N LEU A 79 31.51 11.37 -8.00
CA LEU A 79 31.25 12.82 -8.02
C LEU A 79 31.96 13.39 -9.26
N SER A 80 31.27 13.47 -10.39
CA SER A 80 31.74 14.26 -11.52
C SER A 80 31.65 15.74 -11.13
N GLN A 81 32.78 16.33 -10.73
CA GLN A 81 32.90 17.78 -10.68
C GLN A 81 33.00 18.29 -12.13
N ARG A 82 31.86 18.38 -12.81
CA ARG A 82 31.68 19.30 -13.92
C ARG A 82 30.66 20.34 -13.49
N SER A 83 31.17 21.55 -13.24
CA SER A 83 30.38 22.73 -12.93
C SER A 83 29.24 22.87 -13.95
N GLY A 84 28.00 22.84 -13.49
CA GLY A 84 26.87 23.32 -14.29
C GLY A 84 25.55 22.59 -14.12
N ASP A 85 25.51 21.27 -13.97
CA ASP A 85 24.24 20.54 -14.09
C ASP A 85 23.85 19.74 -12.86
N ARG A 86 22.66 20.05 -12.33
CA ARG A 86 22.07 19.41 -11.16
C ARG A 86 21.55 18.01 -11.52
N ALA A 87 22.12 17.02 -10.83
CA ALA A 87 21.49 15.78 -10.39
C ALA A 87 20.88 14.85 -11.47
N VAL A 88 21.72 13.99 -12.06
CA VAL A 88 21.31 12.73 -12.72
C VAL A 88 21.48 11.50 -11.80
N VAL A 89 21.90 11.69 -10.54
CA VAL A 89 22.39 10.61 -9.64
C VAL A 89 21.27 9.71 -9.06
N LEU A 90 19.98 10.01 -9.27
CA LEU A 90 18.88 9.25 -8.66
C LEU A 90 18.48 7.99 -9.45
N GLU A 91 18.76 7.91 -10.75
CA GLU A 91 18.32 6.78 -11.59
C GLU A 91 19.27 5.56 -11.48
N GLU A 92 20.55 5.79 -11.19
CA GLU A 92 21.59 4.75 -11.08
C GLU A 92 21.50 3.91 -9.78
N LYS A 93 20.84 4.44 -8.73
CA LYS A 93 20.70 3.76 -7.44
C LYS A 93 19.71 2.59 -7.47
N ASN A 94 18.64 2.69 -8.26
CA ASN A 94 17.61 1.66 -8.34
C ASN A 94 18.04 0.49 -9.26
N SER A 95 18.72 0.77 -10.38
CA SER A 95 19.32 -0.27 -11.23
C SER A 95 20.38 -1.04 -10.46
N PHE A 96 21.23 -0.34 -9.71
CA PHE A 96 22.26 -0.96 -8.87
C PHE A 96 21.69 -2.01 -7.91
N VAL A 97 20.65 -1.68 -7.13
CA VAL A 97 20.04 -2.64 -6.19
C VAL A 97 19.45 -3.84 -6.93
N ALA A 98 18.73 -3.61 -8.03
CA ALA A 98 18.11 -4.66 -8.82
C ALA A 98 19.16 -5.63 -9.40
N ASP A 99 20.27 -5.09 -9.92
CA ASP A 99 21.38 -5.87 -10.47
C ASP A 99 22.05 -6.71 -9.38
N GLN A 100 22.30 -6.14 -8.19
CA GLN A 100 22.87 -6.88 -7.07
C GLN A 100 21.96 -8.03 -6.61
N LEU A 101 20.65 -7.79 -6.49
CA LEU A 101 19.67 -8.84 -6.15
C LEU A 101 19.62 -9.94 -7.22
N GLN A 102 19.74 -9.57 -8.50
CA GLN A 102 19.78 -10.52 -9.61
C GLN A 102 21.05 -11.37 -9.61
N TYR A 103 22.23 -10.78 -9.38
CA TYR A 103 23.49 -11.52 -9.27
C TYR A 103 23.49 -12.48 -8.08
N MET A 104 22.95 -12.07 -6.93
CA MET A 104 22.84 -12.93 -5.74
C MET A 104 21.93 -14.14 -5.96
N ARG A 105 20.90 -14.01 -6.80
CA ARG A 105 19.98 -15.09 -7.22
C ARG A 105 20.46 -15.84 -8.47
N GLY A 106 21.56 -15.40 -9.07
CA GLY A 106 22.06 -15.95 -10.32
C GLY A 106 22.48 -17.42 -10.18
N SER A 107 22.19 -18.22 -11.21
CA SER A 107 22.55 -19.65 -11.25
C SER A 107 24.05 -19.90 -11.13
N GLN A 108 24.90 -18.95 -11.53
CA GLN A 108 26.35 -19.07 -11.41
C GLN A 108 26.83 -19.08 -9.95
N VAL A 109 26.26 -18.22 -9.10
CA VAL A 109 26.59 -18.19 -7.66
C VAL A 109 25.95 -19.39 -6.97
N LEU A 110 24.66 -19.64 -7.22
CA LEU A 110 23.95 -20.76 -6.59
C LEU A 110 24.52 -22.13 -6.98
N GLY A 111 24.99 -22.31 -8.22
CA GLY A 111 25.64 -23.55 -8.66
C GLY A 111 26.94 -23.84 -7.89
N ARG A 112 27.78 -22.82 -7.64
CA ARG A 112 29.00 -22.96 -6.83
C ARG A 112 28.68 -23.26 -5.36
N VAL A 113 27.63 -22.64 -4.83
CA VAL A 113 27.14 -22.92 -3.47
C VAL A 113 26.63 -24.35 -3.38
N GLU A 114 25.88 -24.83 -4.38
CA GLU A 114 25.38 -26.21 -4.42
C GLU A 114 26.50 -27.24 -4.50
N GLU A 115 27.53 -27.00 -5.31
CA GLU A 115 28.71 -27.85 -5.40
C GLU A 115 29.41 -27.98 -4.03
N LYS A 116 29.67 -26.86 -3.34
CA LYS A 116 30.28 -26.88 -2.00
C LYS A 116 29.36 -27.45 -0.91
N MET A 117 28.05 -27.30 -1.05
CA MET A 117 27.09 -27.89 -0.12
C MET A 117 26.89 -29.39 -0.33
N GLN A 118 27.25 -29.95 -1.49
CA GLN A 118 27.28 -31.41 -1.70
C GLN A 118 28.45 -32.08 -0.97
N GLU A 119 29.56 -31.37 -0.79
CA GLU A 119 30.69 -31.82 0.05
C GLU A 119 30.35 -31.78 1.54
N PHE A 120 29.44 -30.88 1.95
CA PHE A 120 28.94 -30.79 3.32
C PHE A 120 27.89 -31.90 3.59
N ARG A 121 28.38 -33.06 4.05
CA ARG A 121 27.54 -34.22 4.36
C ARG A 121 26.82 -34.02 5.70
N LEU A 122 25.50 -33.83 5.66
CA LEU A 122 24.66 -33.88 6.86
C LEU A 122 24.72 -35.30 7.48
N PRO A 123 24.67 -35.43 8.83
CA PRO A 123 24.75 -36.73 9.50
C PRO A 123 23.64 -37.71 9.11
N ASP A 124 22.45 -37.23 8.73
CA ASP A 124 21.29 -38.07 8.41
C ASP A 124 20.45 -37.51 7.25
N GLY A 125 20.28 -38.31 6.19
CA GLY A 125 19.21 -38.16 5.19
C GLY A 125 19.48 -37.27 3.96
N PRO A 126 18.53 -37.23 3.00
CA PRO A 126 18.59 -36.37 1.83
C PRO A 126 18.60 -34.87 2.22
N PRO A 127 19.12 -33.97 1.36
CA PRO A 127 19.22 -32.55 1.67
C PRO A 127 17.82 -31.97 1.99
N PRO A 128 17.68 -31.22 3.09
CA PRO A 128 16.39 -30.67 3.49
C PRO A 128 15.90 -29.63 2.48
N SER A 129 14.56 -29.50 2.37
CA SER A 129 13.97 -28.46 1.54
C SER A 129 14.45 -27.08 1.99
N ARG A 130 14.77 -26.22 1.02
CA ARG A 130 15.27 -24.86 1.27
C ARG A 130 14.45 -23.82 0.53
N HIS A 131 14.16 -22.72 1.22
CA HIS A 131 13.61 -21.52 0.59
C HIS A 131 14.63 -20.38 0.69
N LEU A 132 14.97 -19.80 -0.47
CA LEU A 132 16.00 -18.78 -0.59
C LEU A 132 15.34 -17.45 -0.90
N THR A 133 15.55 -16.46 -0.03
CA THR A 133 15.07 -15.10 -0.24
C THR A 133 16.23 -14.12 -0.15
N VAL A 134 16.34 -13.22 -1.13
CA VAL A 134 17.29 -12.10 -1.09
C VAL A 134 16.49 -10.81 -1.04
N SER A 135 16.81 -9.93 -0.10
CA SER A 135 16.14 -8.64 0.09
C SER A 135 17.14 -7.54 0.41
N GLN A 136 16.76 -6.29 0.16
CA GLN A 136 17.53 -5.12 0.58
C GLN A 136 17.12 -4.73 2.01
N GLY A 137 18.10 -4.56 2.90
CA GLY A 137 17.95 -3.98 4.23
C GLY A 137 18.00 -2.44 4.19
N GLN A 138 18.30 -1.81 5.33
CA GLN A 138 18.48 -0.36 5.36
C GLN A 138 19.77 0.05 4.64
N GLY A 139 19.69 1.03 3.74
CA GLY A 139 20.85 1.59 3.05
C GLY A 139 21.47 0.63 2.03
N SER A 140 22.76 0.32 2.23
CA SER A 140 23.59 -0.53 1.38
C SER A 140 23.66 -1.99 1.84
N THR A 141 22.84 -2.39 2.82
CA THR A 141 22.84 -3.77 3.32
C THR A 141 21.94 -4.67 2.48
N PHE A 142 22.44 -5.83 2.09
CA PHE A 142 21.72 -6.91 1.43
C PHE A 142 21.62 -8.11 2.38
N ILE A 143 20.43 -8.69 2.47
CA ILE A 143 20.12 -9.77 3.39
C ILE A 143 19.76 -11.01 2.58
N MET A 144 20.62 -12.02 2.67
CA MET A 144 20.40 -13.36 2.15
C MET A 144 19.77 -14.21 3.26
N THR A 145 18.54 -14.67 3.06
CA THR A 145 17.80 -15.49 4.01
C THR A 145 17.61 -16.89 3.46
N VAL A 146 17.96 -17.88 4.28
CA VAL A 146 17.79 -19.30 4.00
C VAL A 146 16.87 -19.89 5.05
N GLU A 147 15.77 -20.50 4.62
CA GLU A 147 14.87 -21.24 5.49
C GLU A 147 14.95 -22.73 5.19
N SER A 148 15.18 -23.55 6.21
CA SER A 148 15.29 -25.00 6.07
C SER A 148 14.88 -25.73 7.35
N SER A 149 14.61 -27.03 7.26
CA SER A 149 14.20 -27.84 8.40
C SER A 149 15.35 -28.22 9.35
N ASN A 150 16.59 -27.88 8.99
CA ASN A 150 17.78 -28.12 9.80
C ASN A 150 18.56 -26.81 10.01
N LEU A 151 18.86 -26.49 11.26
CA LEU A 151 19.58 -25.29 11.70
C LEU A 151 21.00 -25.23 11.15
N GLU A 152 21.78 -26.32 11.28
CA GLU A 152 23.18 -26.36 10.83
C GLU A 152 23.28 -26.22 9.32
N TYR A 153 22.37 -26.88 8.60
CA TYR A 153 22.28 -26.75 7.14
C TYR A 153 21.99 -25.31 6.71
N ALA A 154 20.98 -24.67 7.31
CA ALA A 154 20.61 -23.30 6.96
C ALA A 154 21.76 -22.32 7.25
N ARG A 155 22.43 -22.48 8.39
CA ARG A 155 23.60 -21.67 8.79
C ARG A 155 24.77 -21.82 7.83
N GLN A 156 25.15 -23.05 7.52
CA GLN A 156 26.26 -23.33 6.61
C GLN A 156 25.94 -22.84 5.20
N PHE A 157 24.72 -23.08 4.71
CA PHE A 157 24.29 -22.61 3.40
C PHE A 157 24.33 -21.07 3.30
N ALA A 158 23.78 -20.36 4.29
CA ALA A 158 23.80 -18.90 4.31
C ALA A 158 25.24 -18.34 4.33
N ARG A 159 26.15 -19.01 5.05
CA ARG A 159 27.58 -18.65 5.09
C ARG A 159 28.26 -18.88 3.75
N THR A 160 28.13 -20.07 3.17
CA THR A 160 28.71 -20.42 1.87
C THR A 160 28.15 -19.50 0.77
N TRP A 161 26.86 -19.17 0.81
CA TRP A 161 26.24 -18.27 -0.16
C TRP A 161 26.86 -16.86 -0.14
N ALA A 162 27.12 -16.31 1.04
CA ALA A 162 27.77 -15.01 1.17
C ALA A 162 29.23 -15.04 0.68
N GLN A 163 29.97 -16.10 1.02
CA GLN A 163 31.37 -16.27 0.62
C GLN A 163 31.52 -16.45 -0.90
N GLU A 164 30.71 -17.30 -1.52
CA GLU A 164 30.75 -17.53 -2.96
C GLU A 164 30.30 -16.30 -3.76
N PHE A 165 29.36 -15.53 -3.23
CA PHE A 165 28.99 -14.26 -3.86
C PHE A 165 30.15 -13.26 -3.83
N LEU A 166 30.87 -13.17 -2.71
CA LEU A 166 32.06 -12.31 -2.61
C LEU A 166 33.16 -12.76 -3.59
N ALA A 167 33.46 -14.06 -3.63
CA ALA A 167 34.43 -14.62 -4.56
C ALA A 167 34.04 -14.40 -6.04
N PHE A 168 32.75 -14.55 -6.36
CA PHE A 168 32.24 -14.24 -7.71
C PHE A 168 32.43 -12.77 -8.07
N LYS A 169 32.17 -11.85 -7.14
CA LYS A 169 32.37 -10.41 -7.35
C LYS A 169 33.84 -10.08 -7.55
N GLU A 170 34.73 -10.61 -6.73
CA GLU A 170 36.18 -10.45 -6.89
C GLU A 170 36.66 -10.96 -8.26
N GLN A 171 36.17 -12.14 -8.69
CA GLN A 171 36.47 -12.69 -10.00
C GLN A 171 35.98 -11.77 -11.13
N MET A 172 34.72 -11.32 -11.10
CA MET A 172 34.15 -10.42 -12.09
C MET A 172 34.92 -9.10 -12.20
N HIS A 173 35.28 -8.49 -11.07
CA HIS A 173 36.07 -7.26 -11.06
C HIS A 173 37.47 -7.48 -11.64
N SER A 174 38.10 -8.62 -11.33
CA SER A 174 39.42 -8.96 -11.85
C SER A 174 39.40 -9.20 -13.38
N GLU A 175 38.35 -9.82 -13.91
CA GLU A 175 38.21 -10.09 -15.35
C GLU A 175 37.94 -8.82 -16.16
N VAL A 176 37.05 -7.93 -15.68
CA VAL A 176 36.77 -6.66 -16.34
C VAL A 176 38.00 -5.74 -16.31
N ALA A 177 38.70 -5.65 -15.17
CA ALA A 177 39.94 -4.88 -15.07
C ALA A 177 41.01 -5.41 -16.03
N ARG A 178 41.21 -6.73 -16.09
CA ARG A 178 42.16 -7.36 -17.04
C ARG A 178 41.83 -7.03 -18.49
N ARG A 179 40.57 -7.17 -18.92
CA ARG A 179 40.18 -6.85 -20.30
C ARG A 179 40.43 -5.38 -20.67
N GLN A 180 40.16 -4.46 -19.74
CA GLN A 180 40.41 -3.03 -19.97
C GLN A 180 41.91 -2.72 -20.03
N MET A 181 42.71 -3.35 -19.16
CA MET A 181 44.17 -3.24 -19.18
C MET A 181 44.75 -3.79 -20.49
N ASP A 182 44.28 -4.96 -20.95
CA ASP A 182 44.75 -5.57 -22.19
C ASP A 182 44.43 -4.68 -23.40
N LYS A 183 43.22 -4.10 -23.46
CA LYS A 183 42.84 -3.16 -24.52
C LYS A 183 43.72 -1.90 -24.51
N THR A 184 43.89 -1.28 -23.35
CA THR A 184 44.71 -0.07 -23.18
C THR A 184 46.18 -0.34 -23.51
N ARG A 185 46.68 -1.54 -23.18
CA ARG A 185 48.05 -1.97 -23.50
C ARG A 185 48.28 -2.08 -25.01
N VAL A 186 47.32 -2.65 -25.74
CA VAL A 186 47.38 -2.74 -27.20
C VAL A 186 47.37 -1.33 -27.81
N GLU A 187 46.47 -0.46 -27.35
CA GLU A 187 46.39 0.93 -27.84
C GLU A 187 47.67 1.73 -27.53
N LEU A 188 48.29 1.55 -26.36
CA LEU A 188 49.57 2.17 -26.01
C LEU A 188 50.70 1.73 -26.95
N SER A 189 50.78 0.43 -27.27
CA SER A 189 51.82 -0.07 -28.18
C SER A 189 51.71 0.54 -29.59
N GLN A 190 50.49 0.78 -30.08
CA GLN A 190 50.27 1.48 -31.35
C GLN A 190 50.73 2.94 -31.30
N GLN A 191 50.53 3.63 -30.17
CA GLN A 191 50.98 5.01 -30.01
C GLN A 191 52.50 5.12 -29.89
N GLU A 192 53.16 4.16 -29.22
CA GLU A 192 54.62 4.09 -29.16
C GLU A 192 55.25 3.95 -30.56
N GLU A 193 54.65 3.14 -31.43
CA GLU A 193 55.07 3.00 -32.83
C GLU A 193 54.92 4.32 -33.60
N GLN A 194 53.79 5.02 -33.46
CA GLN A 194 53.56 6.32 -34.11
C GLN A 194 54.51 7.41 -33.64
N VAL A 195 54.89 7.42 -32.36
CA VAL A 195 55.91 8.33 -31.81
C VAL A 195 57.28 8.01 -32.40
N ALA A 196 57.65 6.73 -32.49
CA ALA A 196 58.90 6.30 -33.08
C ALA A 196 59.00 6.70 -34.56
N GLU A 197 57.91 6.54 -35.32
CA GLU A 197 57.85 6.95 -36.73
C GLU A 197 57.97 8.47 -36.89
N ALA A 198 57.24 9.25 -36.08
CA ALA A 198 57.31 10.71 -36.11
C ALA A 198 58.71 11.22 -35.70
N GLN A 199 59.34 10.57 -34.73
CA GLN A 199 60.72 10.86 -34.32
C GLN A 199 61.70 10.59 -35.48
N HIS A 200 61.57 9.44 -36.13
CA HIS A 200 62.40 9.09 -37.29
C HIS A 200 62.27 10.12 -38.41
N ARG A 201 61.05 10.56 -38.74
CA ARG A 201 60.81 11.61 -39.76
C ARG A 201 61.47 12.94 -39.40
N LEU A 202 61.42 13.35 -38.12
CA LEU A 202 62.09 14.56 -37.65
C LEU A 202 63.62 14.43 -37.75
N ASP A 203 64.16 13.29 -37.34
CA ASP A 203 65.60 13.03 -37.39
C ASP A 203 66.13 12.95 -38.84
N ASP A 204 65.35 12.35 -39.75
CA ASP A 204 65.63 12.35 -41.19
C ASP A 204 65.64 13.77 -41.77
N PHE A 205 64.65 14.59 -41.41
CA PHE A 205 64.58 15.98 -41.85
C PHE A 205 65.75 16.83 -41.34
N ILE A 206 66.17 16.62 -40.09
CA ILE A 206 67.37 17.28 -39.51
C ILE A 206 68.63 16.87 -40.30
N ARG A 207 68.77 15.59 -40.63
CA ARG A 207 69.92 15.07 -41.40
C ARG A 207 69.96 15.62 -42.83
N GLU A 208 68.82 15.68 -43.50
CA GLU A 208 68.68 16.15 -44.87
C GLU A 208 68.99 17.65 -45.01
N HIS A 209 68.48 18.48 -44.10
CA HIS A 209 68.56 19.94 -44.20
C HIS A 209 69.62 20.61 -43.31
N ARG A 210 70.40 19.83 -42.54
CA ARG A 210 71.52 20.33 -41.67
C ARG A 210 71.13 21.55 -40.82
N ILE A 211 69.99 21.48 -40.15
CA ILE A 211 69.27 22.61 -39.53
C ILE A 211 70.01 23.25 -38.33
N ALA A 212 71.03 22.59 -37.77
CA ALA A 212 71.73 23.03 -36.55
C ALA A 212 72.41 24.41 -36.63
N THR A 213 72.54 25.00 -37.82
CA THR A 213 73.13 26.34 -38.03
C THR A 213 72.23 27.28 -38.86
N SER A 214 70.95 26.92 -39.10
CA SER A 214 70.11 27.63 -40.07
C SER A 214 69.43 28.91 -39.55
N GLN A 215 69.25 29.07 -38.23
CA GLN A 215 68.59 30.25 -37.65
C GLN A 215 69.48 31.51 -37.70
N ASP A 216 70.74 31.39 -37.29
CA ASP A 216 71.69 32.51 -37.34
C ASP A 216 72.02 32.89 -38.79
N THR A 217 72.10 31.90 -39.69
CA THR A 217 72.29 32.15 -41.13
C THR A 217 71.05 32.78 -41.78
N GLY A 218 69.84 32.40 -41.37
CA GLY A 218 68.59 33.02 -41.82
C GLY A 218 68.47 34.49 -41.38
N ASN A 219 68.81 34.79 -40.12
CA ASN A 219 68.82 36.16 -39.61
C ASN A 219 69.90 37.01 -40.28
N ALA A 220 71.12 36.48 -40.45
CA ALA A 220 72.19 37.16 -41.17
C ALA A 220 71.85 37.42 -42.66
N ALA A 221 71.19 36.47 -43.33
CA ALA A 221 70.71 36.65 -44.70
C ALA A 221 69.59 37.69 -44.79
N GLN A 222 68.71 37.74 -43.78
CA GLN A 222 67.67 38.76 -43.67
C GLN A 222 68.27 40.17 -43.48
N ASP A 223 69.26 40.31 -42.61
CA ASP A 223 69.93 41.60 -42.38
C ASP A 223 70.71 42.06 -43.61
N LEU A 224 71.38 41.13 -44.30
CA LEU A 224 72.04 41.40 -45.58
C LEU A 224 71.05 41.88 -46.64
N LEU A 225 69.88 41.25 -46.75
CA LEU A 225 68.82 41.66 -47.67
C LEU A 225 68.35 43.09 -47.37
N ILE A 226 68.13 43.43 -46.10
CA ILE A 226 67.74 44.78 -45.68
C ILE A 226 68.82 45.81 -46.08
N ASN A 227 70.09 45.48 -45.87
CA ASN A 227 71.20 46.37 -46.23
C ASN A 227 71.33 46.59 -47.74
N LEU A 228 71.16 45.52 -48.54
CA LEU A 228 71.15 45.62 -50.01
C LEU A 228 69.97 46.48 -50.51
N GLN A 229 68.79 46.31 -49.93
CA GLN A 229 67.61 47.12 -50.26
C GLN A 229 67.84 48.60 -49.94
N ARG A 230 68.39 48.92 -48.76
CA ARG A 230 68.77 50.30 -48.40
C ARG A 230 69.78 50.89 -49.37
N ARG A 231 70.80 50.12 -49.75
CA ARG A 231 71.82 50.56 -50.71
C ARG A 231 71.22 50.84 -52.09
N ARG A 232 70.35 49.96 -52.59
CA ARG A 232 69.63 50.17 -53.85
C ARG A 232 68.80 51.45 -53.80
N GLN A 233 68.05 51.66 -52.73
CA GLN A 233 67.22 52.85 -52.57
C GLN A 233 68.06 54.14 -52.59
N ALA A 234 69.25 54.13 -51.98
CA ALA A 234 70.16 55.27 -52.03
C ALA A 234 70.66 55.57 -53.46
N VAL A 235 71.05 54.54 -54.22
CA VAL A 235 71.52 54.65 -55.61
C VAL A 235 70.40 55.16 -56.53
N MET A 236 69.18 54.62 -56.36
CA MET A 236 67.99 55.04 -57.11
C MET A 236 67.68 56.52 -56.90
N LEU A 237 67.71 56.99 -55.64
CA LEU A 237 67.46 58.39 -55.30
C LEU A 237 68.56 59.33 -55.84
N GLU A 238 69.82 58.91 -55.87
CA GLU A 238 70.91 59.68 -56.49
C GLU A 238 70.70 59.81 -58.01
N GLY A 239 70.28 58.74 -58.68
CA GLY A 239 69.94 58.73 -60.10
C GLY A 239 68.78 59.69 -60.42
N GLN A 240 67.68 59.60 -59.67
CA GLN A 240 66.51 60.47 -59.86
C GLN A 240 66.86 61.96 -59.72
N ARG A 241 67.65 62.33 -58.71
CA ARG A 241 68.07 63.73 -58.52
C ARG A 241 68.93 64.26 -59.67
N LEU A 242 69.78 63.41 -60.25
CA LEU A 242 70.58 63.78 -61.42
C LEU A 242 69.76 63.88 -62.69
N GLU A 243 68.67 63.12 -62.81
CA GLU A 243 67.74 63.19 -63.94
C GLU A 243 66.85 64.44 -63.91
N GLU A 244 66.40 64.87 -62.73
CA GLU A 244 65.49 66.02 -62.57
C GLU A 244 66.14 67.38 -62.89
N ARG A 245 67.45 67.58 -62.60
CA ARG A 245 68.15 68.86 -62.87
C ARG A 245 68.96 68.80 -64.16
N SER A 246 68.55 69.56 -65.18
CA SER A 246 69.18 69.56 -66.51
C SER A 246 70.26 70.63 -66.67
N ALA A 247 71.25 70.42 -67.55
CA ALA A 247 72.25 71.43 -67.89
C ALA A 247 71.63 72.73 -68.49
N ALA A 248 70.40 72.66 -69.00
CA ALA A 248 69.66 73.83 -69.47
C ALA A 248 69.31 74.80 -68.32
N GLU A 249 69.09 74.28 -67.12
CA GLU A 249 68.84 75.08 -65.90
C GLU A 249 70.11 75.82 -65.46
N LEU A 250 71.30 75.27 -65.73
CA LEU A 250 72.60 75.91 -65.51
C LEU A 250 72.95 77.00 -66.54
N ALA A 251 72.29 77.00 -67.71
CA ALA A 251 72.43 78.03 -68.73
C ALA A 251 71.58 79.28 -68.42
N ASP A 252 70.49 79.12 -67.67
CA ASP A 252 69.49 80.19 -67.39
C ASP A 252 69.69 80.88 -66.03
N LEU A 253 70.77 80.55 -65.30
CA LEU A 253 71.10 81.19 -64.03
C LEU A 253 71.50 82.66 -64.22
N PRO A 254 70.90 83.62 -63.47
CA PRO A 254 71.21 85.03 -63.58
C PRO A 254 72.66 85.33 -63.14
N ASP A 255 73.37 86.17 -63.90
CA ASP A 255 74.82 86.44 -63.74
C ASP A 255 75.22 86.96 -62.34
N ALA A 256 74.26 87.49 -61.57
CA ALA A 256 74.44 87.93 -60.18
C ALA A 256 74.80 86.80 -59.20
N ALA A 257 74.47 85.55 -59.51
CA ALA A 257 74.74 84.40 -58.63
C ALA A 257 76.24 84.06 -58.48
N PHE A 258 77.11 84.56 -59.36
CA PHE A 258 78.51 84.17 -59.39
C PHE A 258 79.48 85.12 -58.64
N SER A 259 79.01 86.30 -58.20
CA SER A 259 79.85 87.40 -57.67
C SER A 259 80.04 87.44 -56.14
N ALA A 260 79.71 86.39 -55.38
CA ALA A 260 79.94 86.41 -53.94
C ALA A 260 80.57 85.10 -53.44
N ALA A 261 81.83 85.18 -53.04
CA ALA A 261 82.41 84.31 -52.03
C ALA A 261 83.56 85.05 -51.32
N PRO A 262 83.46 85.33 -50.01
CA PRO A 262 84.64 85.41 -49.17
C PRO A 262 84.99 84.01 -48.67
N LEU A 263 86.19 83.57 -49.02
CA LEU A 263 86.87 82.44 -48.40
C LEU A 263 87.11 82.76 -46.92
N SER A 264 86.76 81.83 -46.03
CA SER A 264 87.35 81.76 -44.68
C SER A 264 87.77 80.31 -44.41
N PRO A 265 88.92 80.11 -43.74
CA PRO A 265 89.66 78.86 -43.74
C PRO A 265 89.10 77.84 -42.73
N THR A 266 89.12 76.58 -43.14
CA THR A 266 89.03 75.40 -42.28
C THR A 266 90.25 75.31 -41.35
N PRO A 267 90.07 74.96 -40.06
CA PRO A 267 91.05 74.16 -39.34
C PRO A 267 90.71 72.67 -39.46
N THR A 268 91.75 71.92 -39.75
CA THR A 268 91.91 70.47 -39.80
C THR A 268 91.71 69.78 -38.44
N SER A 269 90.90 68.70 -38.43
CA SER A 269 91.09 67.34 -37.83
C SER A 269 91.58 67.15 -36.36
N PRO A 270 91.53 65.92 -35.78
CA PRO A 270 90.52 64.86 -35.82
C PRO A 270 90.19 64.28 -34.41
N THR A 271 89.00 63.70 -34.19
CA THR A 271 88.83 62.53 -33.29
C THR A 271 87.44 61.92 -33.54
N GLY A 272 87.40 60.58 -33.63
CA GLY A 272 86.46 59.81 -34.47
C GLY A 272 84.99 59.74 -34.00
N PRO A 273 84.09 59.30 -34.90
CA PRO A 273 82.68 59.19 -34.59
C PRO A 273 82.34 57.87 -33.84
N PRO A 274 81.43 57.91 -32.85
CA PRO A 274 80.82 56.74 -32.21
C PRO A 274 79.77 56.07 -33.14
N PRO A 275 79.28 54.85 -32.84
CA PRO A 275 78.40 54.09 -33.73
C PRO A 275 77.02 54.76 -33.92
N PRO A 276 76.38 54.62 -35.10
CA PRO A 276 75.13 55.31 -35.41
C PRO A 276 73.90 54.66 -34.77
N ASN A 277 73.01 55.52 -34.27
CA ASN A 277 71.70 55.23 -33.69
C ASN A 277 70.66 54.90 -34.80
N PRO A 278 69.65 54.04 -34.58
CA PRO A 278 68.70 53.63 -35.62
C PRO A 278 67.54 54.60 -35.90
N GLU A 279 67.47 55.78 -35.27
CA GLU A 279 66.30 56.68 -35.34
C GLU A 279 66.57 58.06 -35.95
N ASP A 280 67.73 58.31 -36.56
CA ASP A 280 67.96 59.58 -37.23
C ASP A 280 67.42 59.56 -38.67
N PRO A 281 66.53 60.50 -39.06
CA PRO A 281 66.19 60.68 -40.46
C PRO A 281 67.48 61.04 -41.19
N VAL A 282 67.84 60.24 -42.20
CA VAL A 282 69.02 60.45 -43.05
C VAL A 282 69.11 61.93 -43.38
N SER A 283 70.04 62.62 -42.73
CA SER A 283 70.44 63.98 -43.05
C SER A 283 70.97 63.89 -44.47
N LEU A 284 70.08 64.20 -45.41
CA LEU A 284 70.37 64.37 -46.81
C LEU A 284 71.37 65.51 -46.88
N ASP A 285 72.64 65.13 -46.93
CA ASP A 285 73.76 66.00 -47.20
C ASP A 285 73.35 66.88 -48.39
N SER A 286 73.09 68.16 -48.11
CA SER A 286 72.48 69.13 -49.02
C SER A 286 73.45 69.57 -50.13
N ALA A 287 74.45 68.74 -50.41
CA ALA A 287 75.35 68.91 -51.52
C ALA A 287 74.54 68.71 -52.80
N ASP A 288 74.40 69.80 -53.56
CA ASP A 288 73.83 69.77 -54.89
C ASP A 288 74.56 68.66 -55.69
N PRO A 289 73.87 67.63 -56.22
CA PRO A 289 74.53 66.57 -56.97
C PRO A 289 75.26 67.11 -58.22
N LEU A 290 74.90 68.31 -58.67
CA LEU A 290 75.59 69.04 -59.73
C LEU A 290 76.89 69.73 -59.26
N ASP A 291 77.08 70.01 -57.95
CA ASP A 291 78.31 70.63 -57.42
C ASP A 291 79.56 69.78 -57.68
N LYS A 292 79.40 68.46 -57.74
CA LYS A 292 80.50 67.54 -58.10
C LYS A 292 80.96 67.72 -59.55
N PHE A 293 80.11 68.25 -60.42
CA PHE A 293 80.38 68.47 -61.84
C PHE A 293 80.70 69.94 -62.16
N THR A 294 80.10 70.90 -61.44
CA THR A 294 80.34 72.35 -61.61
C THR A 294 81.62 72.85 -60.94
N GLY A 295 82.24 72.03 -60.07
CA GLY A 295 83.42 72.37 -59.27
C GLY A 295 84.75 72.55 -60.02
N ARG A 296 84.77 72.57 -61.36
CA ARG A 296 85.95 73.07 -62.09
C ARG A 296 85.79 74.56 -62.31
N SER A 297 86.68 75.32 -61.67
CA SER A 297 86.70 76.79 -61.71
C SER A 297 86.53 77.34 -63.14
N SER A 298 86.94 76.60 -64.17
CA SER A 298 86.77 76.95 -65.58
C SER A 298 85.36 77.42 -65.97
N TYR A 299 84.27 76.70 -65.68
CA TYR A 299 82.93 77.15 -66.13
C TYR A 299 82.51 78.44 -65.44
N ARG A 300 82.67 78.49 -64.11
CA ARG A 300 82.36 79.66 -63.29
C ARG A 300 83.24 80.86 -63.66
N ASP A 301 84.53 80.64 -63.88
CA ASP A 301 85.52 81.65 -64.25
C ASP A 301 85.23 82.19 -65.66
N LEU A 302 84.87 81.33 -66.61
CA LEU A 302 84.49 81.72 -67.98
C LEU A 302 83.18 82.52 -68.00
N ARG A 303 82.18 82.14 -67.19
CA ARG A 303 80.95 82.94 -67.00
C ARG A 303 81.27 84.32 -66.44
N LEU A 304 82.13 84.40 -65.44
CA LEU A 304 82.53 85.68 -64.84
C LEU A 304 83.35 86.54 -65.80
N ALA A 305 84.21 85.91 -66.62
CA ALA A 305 84.94 86.58 -67.70
C ALA A 305 83.99 87.10 -68.79
N LEU A 306 82.98 86.32 -69.18
CA LEU A 306 81.95 86.73 -70.13
C LEU A 306 81.16 87.94 -69.59
N ALA A 307 80.74 87.92 -68.34
CA ALA A 307 80.03 89.03 -67.71
C ALA A 307 80.87 90.32 -67.70
N ARG A 308 82.18 90.22 -67.42
CA ARG A 308 83.11 91.36 -67.48
C ARG A 308 83.27 91.90 -68.91
N LEU A 309 83.40 91.02 -69.90
CA LEU A 309 83.55 91.41 -71.31
C LEU A 309 82.26 92.07 -71.86
N LEU A 310 81.09 91.56 -71.48
CA LEU A 310 79.80 92.16 -71.82
C LEU A 310 79.67 93.56 -71.20
N ALA A 311 79.97 93.71 -69.91
CA ALA A 311 79.93 95.00 -69.24
C ALA A 311 80.89 96.03 -69.86
N GLU A 312 82.09 95.60 -70.29
CA GLU A 312 83.02 96.48 -71.00
C GLU A 312 82.53 96.83 -72.41
N SER A 313 81.89 95.88 -73.11
CA SER A 313 81.26 96.13 -74.42
C SER A 313 80.16 97.17 -74.31
N ASP A 314 79.31 97.08 -73.29
CA ASP A 314 78.21 98.02 -73.08
C ASP A 314 78.75 99.43 -72.82
N ARG A 315 79.76 99.58 -71.95
CA ARG A 315 80.41 100.89 -71.70
C ARG A 315 81.03 101.51 -72.94
N GLN A 316 81.76 100.73 -73.73
CA GLN A 316 82.46 101.25 -74.92
C GLN A 316 81.49 101.57 -76.06
N SER A 317 80.31 100.93 -76.09
CA SER A 317 79.28 101.16 -77.11
C SER A 317 78.62 102.54 -77.05
N GLU A 318 78.63 103.20 -75.88
CA GLU A 318 78.14 104.58 -75.73
C GLU A 318 79.02 105.61 -76.46
N VAL A 319 80.31 105.28 -76.62
CA VAL A 319 81.33 106.21 -77.17
C VAL A 319 81.77 105.81 -78.58
N LEU A 320 81.84 104.51 -78.88
CA LEU A 320 82.38 103.98 -80.14
C LEU A 320 81.29 103.40 -81.04
N LYS A 321 81.31 103.77 -82.33
CA LYS A 321 80.38 103.19 -83.33
C LYS A 321 80.62 101.68 -83.51
N PRO A 322 79.59 100.89 -83.84
CA PRO A 322 79.67 99.41 -83.89
C PRO A 322 80.74 98.81 -84.81
N ARG A 323 81.14 99.52 -85.87
CA ARG A 323 82.16 99.07 -86.84
C ARG A 323 83.60 99.48 -86.47
N HIS A 324 83.81 100.03 -85.27
CA HIS A 324 85.15 100.41 -84.83
C HIS A 324 86.03 99.16 -84.59
N PRO A 325 87.31 99.15 -85.00
CA PRO A 325 88.18 97.97 -84.89
C PRO A 325 88.27 97.38 -83.48
N TYR A 326 88.16 98.21 -82.43
CA TYR A 326 88.16 97.76 -81.03
C TYR A 326 86.87 97.02 -80.64
N MET A 327 85.69 97.49 -81.08
CA MET A 327 84.40 96.84 -80.82
C MET A 327 84.32 95.46 -81.48
N VAL A 328 84.88 95.32 -82.69
CA VAL A 328 84.94 94.04 -83.40
C VAL A 328 85.79 93.02 -82.62
N ARG A 329 86.97 93.41 -82.12
CA ARG A 329 87.82 92.52 -81.30
C ARG A 329 87.12 92.10 -80.00
N LEU A 330 86.39 93.01 -79.38
CA LEU A 330 85.66 92.72 -78.14
C LEU A 330 84.48 91.77 -78.39
N GLN A 331 83.76 91.95 -79.50
CA GLN A 331 82.72 91.01 -79.95
C GLN A 331 83.29 89.64 -80.30
N GLU A 332 84.47 89.58 -80.93
CA GLU A 332 85.19 88.32 -81.17
C GLU A 332 85.56 87.63 -79.85
N ALA A 333 86.08 88.38 -78.87
CA ALA A 333 86.40 87.83 -77.54
C ALA A 333 85.17 87.29 -76.81
N ILE A 334 84.04 88.03 -76.84
CA ILE A 334 82.75 87.57 -76.29
C ILE A 334 82.29 86.30 -76.99
N GLY A 335 82.38 86.26 -78.33
CA GLY A 335 82.02 85.09 -79.13
C GLY A 335 82.86 83.87 -78.76
N GLU A 336 84.16 84.05 -78.54
CA GLU A 336 85.08 82.98 -78.14
C GLU A 336 84.78 82.47 -76.72
N THR A 337 84.58 83.36 -75.74
CA THR A 337 84.22 82.93 -74.37
C THR A 337 82.88 82.20 -74.34
N ARG A 338 81.89 82.62 -75.15
CA ARG A 338 80.61 81.91 -75.27
C ARG A 338 80.77 80.49 -75.82
N ARG A 339 81.64 80.29 -76.83
CA ARG A 339 81.95 78.95 -77.33
C ARG A 339 82.60 78.08 -76.26
N GLN A 340 83.55 78.64 -75.51
CA GLN A 340 84.21 77.92 -74.42
C GLN A 340 83.23 77.50 -73.33
N ILE A 341 82.28 78.37 -72.96
CA ILE A 341 81.18 78.05 -72.03
C ILE A 341 80.31 76.91 -72.60
N ALA A 342 79.92 76.97 -73.87
CA ALA A 342 79.13 75.91 -74.50
C ALA A 342 79.86 74.55 -74.46
N THR A 343 81.16 74.53 -74.79
CA THR A 343 81.97 73.30 -74.70
C THR A 343 82.08 72.75 -73.27
N GLN A 344 82.15 73.63 -72.25
CA GLN A 344 82.14 73.18 -70.86
C GLN A 344 80.78 72.62 -70.44
N LEU A 345 79.67 73.21 -70.92
CA LEU A 345 78.32 72.69 -70.68
C LEU A 345 78.12 71.31 -71.33
N ASP A 346 78.58 71.13 -72.56
CA ASP A 346 78.52 69.83 -73.26
C ASP A 346 79.30 68.75 -72.48
N LEU A 347 80.48 69.09 -71.96
CA LEU A 347 81.28 68.17 -71.14
C LEU A 347 80.58 67.83 -69.81
N ILE A 348 79.97 68.82 -69.15
CA ILE A 348 79.21 68.58 -67.90
C ILE A 348 78.02 67.66 -68.17
N GLU A 349 77.30 67.88 -69.27
CA GLU A 349 76.17 67.06 -69.66
C GLU A 349 76.60 65.62 -70.03
N GLU A 350 77.73 65.45 -70.72
CA GLU A 350 78.32 64.14 -71.02
C GLU A 350 78.69 63.39 -69.73
N LEU A 351 79.35 64.07 -68.78
CA LEU A 351 79.71 63.49 -67.48
C LEU A 351 78.48 63.14 -66.64
N ARG A 352 77.42 63.96 -66.69
CA ARG A 352 76.14 63.71 -66.01
C ARG A 352 75.46 62.46 -66.58
N GLN A 353 75.36 62.37 -67.91
CA GLN A 353 74.78 61.20 -68.58
C GLN A 353 75.60 59.93 -68.32
N ALA A 354 76.92 60.02 -68.34
CA ALA A 354 77.81 58.91 -67.97
C ALA A 354 77.58 58.46 -66.51
N ARG A 355 77.39 59.40 -65.58
CA ARG A 355 77.09 59.08 -64.17
C ARG A 355 75.74 58.39 -64.03
N ILE A 356 74.68 58.91 -64.65
CA ILE A 356 73.35 58.27 -64.65
C ILE A 356 73.44 56.85 -65.23
N GLY A 357 74.17 56.68 -66.33
CA GLY A 357 74.44 55.36 -66.90
C GLY A 357 75.11 54.40 -65.91
N SER A 358 76.11 54.87 -65.17
CA SER A 358 76.78 54.08 -64.12
C SER A 358 75.87 53.72 -62.95
N LEU A 359 75.02 54.65 -62.50
CA LEU A 359 74.09 54.43 -61.40
C LEU A 359 72.99 53.43 -61.78
N ARG A 360 72.47 53.49 -63.01
CA ARG A 360 71.52 52.49 -63.53
C ARG A 360 72.14 51.09 -63.61
N GLN A 361 73.43 50.99 -63.95
CA GLN A 361 74.14 49.70 -63.92
C GLN A 361 74.34 49.19 -62.49
N GLU A 362 74.71 50.06 -61.54
CA GLU A 362 74.83 49.72 -60.11
C GLU A 362 73.48 49.24 -59.55
N GLU A 363 72.38 49.94 -59.87
CA GLU A 363 71.01 49.55 -59.49
C GLU A 363 70.64 48.16 -60.05
N ALA A 364 70.88 47.89 -61.33
CA ALA A 364 70.57 46.59 -61.95
C ALA A 364 71.40 45.43 -61.39
N VAL A 365 72.60 45.70 -60.84
CA VAL A 365 73.40 44.70 -60.13
C VAL A 365 72.83 44.48 -58.72
N LEU A 366 72.50 45.55 -58.01
CA LEU A 366 71.89 45.48 -56.68
C LEU A 366 70.54 44.78 -56.71
N ASP A 367 69.71 45.00 -57.74
CA ASP A 367 68.42 44.30 -57.90
C ASP A 367 68.60 42.79 -58.04
N ARG A 368 69.57 42.34 -58.85
CA ARG A 368 69.88 40.91 -58.97
C ARG A 368 70.35 40.32 -57.64
N GLN A 369 71.14 41.07 -56.87
CA GLN A 369 71.58 40.63 -55.54
C GLN A 369 70.41 40.54 -54.55
N VAL A 370 69.53 41.55 -54.53
CA VAL A 370 68.32 41.57 -53.68
C VAL A 370 67.42 40.38 -53.99
N GLU A 371 67.15 40.10 -55.28
CA GLU A 371 66.26 39.00 -55.66
C GLU A 371 66.85 37.63 -55.31
N SER A 372 68.16 37.45 -55.51
CA SER A 372 68.86 36.21 -55.14
C SER A 372 68.83 35.96 -53.63
N GLN A 373 69.07 36.99 -52.83
CA GLN A 373 69.04 36.91 -51.37
C GLN A 373 67.62 36.72 -50.84
N ARG A 374 66.62 37.35 -51.48
CA ARG A 374 65.20 37.16 -51.14
C ARG A 374 64.78 35.71 -51.32
N THR A 375 65.14 35.10 -52.45
CA THR A 375 64.82 33.70 -52.75
C THR A 375 65.44 32.75 -51.72
N GLU A 376 66.69 33.02 -51.31
CA GLU A 376 67.39 32.22 -50.30
C GLU A 376 66.73 32.36 -48.90
N VAL A 377 66.35 33.57 -48.50
CA VAL A 377 65.61 33.82 -47.26
C VAL A 377 64.27 33.09 -47.26
N GLU A 378 63.51 33.14 -48.36
CA GLU A 378 62.22 32.44 -48.49
C GLU A 378 62.39 30.92 -48.39
N ARG A 379 63.43 30.36 -49.04
CA ARG A 379 63.79 28.93 -48.93
C ARG A 379 64.11 28.52 -47.49
N LEU A 380 64.95 29.29 -46.79
CA LEU A 380 65.33 29.00 -45.40
C LEU A 380 64.13 29.08 -44.45
N ARG A 381 63.23 30.04 -44.66
CA ARG A 381 61.98 30.18 -43.87
C ARG A 381 61.04 28.99 -44.06
N GLU A 382 60.92 28.47 -45.28
CA GLU A 382 60.07 27.30 -45.54
C GLU A 382 60.61 26.04 -44.87
N ILE A 383 61.93 25.78 -44.96
CA ILE A 383 62.58 24.67 -44.26
C ILE A 383 62.35 24.78 -42.75
N HIS A 384 62.48 25.99 -42.18
CA HIS A 384 62.25 26.22 -40.76
C HIS A 384 60.79 25.96 -40.35
N ARG A 385 59.82 26.38 -41.17
CA ARG A 385 58.39 26.13 -40.92
C ARG A 385 58.07 24.64 -40.87
N GLN A 386 58.62 23.87 -41.83
CA GLN A 386 58.44 22.42 -41.88
C GLN A 386 59.06 21.73 -40.65
N PHE A 387 60.27 22.15 -40.24
CA PHE A 387 60.90 21.67 -39.01
C PHE A 387 60.02 21.87 -37.77
N VAL A 388 59.50 23.09 -37.57
CA VAL A 388 58.63 23.41 -36.43
C VAL A 388 57.35 22.56 -36.46
N SER A 389 56.75 22.36 -37.64
CA SER A 389 55.54 21.56 -37.79
C SER A 389 55.74 20.08 -37.41
N LEU A 390 56.87 19.49 -37.82
CA LEU A 390 57.24 18.12 -37.46
C LEU A 390 57.50 17.99 -35.95
N GLY A 391 58.11 19.01 -35.34
CA GLY A 391 58.30 19.08 -33.89
C GLY A 391 56.98 19.13 -33.11
N ILE A 392 55.99 19.89 -33.59
CA ILE A 392 54.65 19.97 -32.99
C ILE A 392 53.92 18.62 -33.12
N ASP A 393 53.99 17.94 -34.27
CA ASP A 393 53.37 16.62 -34.47
C ASP A 393 53.96 15.57 -33.52
N LEU A 394 55.28 15.54 -33.38
CA LEU A 394 55.97 14.68 -32.42
C LEU A 394 55.54 14.97 -30.98
N ALA A 395 55.44 16.25 -30.60
CA ALA A 395 55.00 16.63 -29.25
C ALA A 395 53.55 16.20 -28.98
N ALA A 396 52.64 16.37 -29.93
CA ALA A 396 51.26 15.93 -29.83
C ALA A 396 51.14 14.41 -29.65
N LYS A 397 51.90 13.64 -30.46
CA LYS A 397 51.93 12.17 -30.35
C LYS A 397 52.52 11.69 -29.03
N ARG A 398 53.58 12.35 -28.53
CA ARG A 398 54.18 12.05 -27.22
C ARG A 398 53.19 12.29 -26.08
N GLU A 399 52.46 13.40 -26.11
CA GLU A 399 51.45 13.72 -25.09
C GLU A 399 50.32 12.69 -25.07
N LEU A 400 49.84 12.27 -26.25
CA LEU A 400 48.82 11.22 -26.34
C LEU A 400 49.33 9.88 -25.78
N ARG A 401 50.56 9.49 -26.14
CA ARG A 401 51.22 8.30 -25.58
C ARG A 401 51.39 8.40 -24.06
N ASP A 402 51.77 9.57 -23.54
CA ASP A 402 51.92 9.79 -22.10
C ASP A 402 50.56 9.79 -21.38
N GLN A 403 49.47 10.24 -22.03
CA GLN A 403 48.11 10.11 -21.52
C GLN A 403 47.71 8.64 -21.37
N PHE A 404 47.92 7.80 -22.40
CA PHE A 404 47.65 6.37 -22.32
C PHE A 404 48.54 5.65 -21.30
N ALA A 405 49.80 6.05 -21.17
CA ALA A 405 50.69 5.52 -20.14
C ALA A 405 50.20 5.87 -18.73
N ARG A 406 49.74 7.11 -18.50
CA ARG A 406 49.12 7.54 -17.24
C ARG A 406 47.82 6.80 -16.96
N GLU A 407 46.99 6.56 -17.97
CA GLU A 407 45.76 5.78 -17.85
C GLU A 407 46.07 4.32 -17.47
N LEU A 408 47.05 3.70 -18.12
CA LEU A 408 47.50 2.35 -17.80
C LEU A 408 48.12 2.26 -16.40
N GLN A 409 48.89 3.27 -15.98
CA GLN A 409 49.45 3.37 -14.64
C GLN A 409 48.36 3.60 -13.58
N ALA A 410 47.34 4.39 -13.88
CA ALA A 410 46.16 4.57 -13.04
C ALA A 410 45.38 3.25 -12.92
N LEU A 411 45.17 2.52 -14.01
CA LEU A 411 44.59 1.17 -13.98
C LEU A 411 45.43 0.18 -13.16
N HIS A 412 46.76 0.32 -13.16
CA HIS A 412 47.68 -0.49 -12.34
C HIS A 412 47.64 -0.11 -10.85
N GLN A 413 47.51 1.18 -10.54
CA GLN A 413 47.42 1.71 -9.16
C GLN A 413 46.02 1.63 -8.57
N ILE A 414 44.99 1.42 -9.39
CA ILE A 414 43.75 0.81 -8.95
C ILE A 414 44.11 -0.66 -8.58
N GLN A 415 44.79 -0.82 -7.43
CA GLN A 415 44.47 -1.90 -6.50
C GLN A 415 42.95 -2.02 -6.54
N PRO A 416 42.34 -3.22 -6.63
CA PRO A 416 40.88 -3.33 -6.68
C PRO A 416 40.34 -2.58 -5.47
N SER A 417 39.96 -1.32 -5.67
CA SER A 417 39.23 -0.51 -4.71
C SER A 417 37.85 -1.07 -4.85
N SER A 418 37.73 -2.27 -4.31
CA SER A 418 36.54 -3.06 -4.25
C SER A 418 35.48 -2.09 -3.75
N GLU A 419 34.32 -2.18 -4.39
CA GLU A 419 33.09 -1.95 -3.65
C GLU A 419 33.33 -2.44 -2.22
N ILE A 420 33.25 -1.58 -1.20
CA ILE A 420 33.60 -1.99 0.17
C ILE A 420 32.51 -2.97 0.61
N ILE A 421 32.72 -4.25 0.30
CA ILE A 421 31.83 -5.32 0.68
C ILE A 421 32.20 -5.64 2.12
N THR A 422 31.52 -4.97 3.05
CA THR A 422 31.70 -5.26 4.47
C THR A 422 30.79 -6.42 4.81
N ILE A 423 31.38 -7.54 5.20
CA ILE A 423 30.63 -8.64 5.79
C ILE A 423 30.16 -8.14 7.16
N LEU A 424 28.86 -7.88 7.29
CA LEU A 424 28.31 -7.37 8.54
C LEU A 424 28.04 -8.54 9.49
N GLU A 425 27.46 -9.63 8.96
CA GLU A 425 27.04 -10.81 9.72
C GLU A 425 27.04 -12.07 8.82
N GLU A 426 27.77 -13.14 9.18
CA GLU A 426 27.82 -14.41 8.44
C GLU A 426 26.97 -15.50 9.12
N GLY A 427 25.96 -16.01 8.41
CA GLY A 427 25.23 -17.20 8.81
C GLY A 427 24.62 -17.11 10.22
N LEU A 428 24.10 -15.94 10.59
CA LEU A 428 23.40 -15.76 11.85
C LEU A 428 22.07 -16.50 11.77
N ALA A 429 21.97 -17.59 12.52
CA ALA A 429 20.77 -18.39 12.65
C ALA A 429 20.13 -18.11 14.01
N SER A 430 18.81 -17.99 14.03
CA SER A 430 18.07 -17.99 15.28
C SER A 430 18.01 -19.42 15.81
N ASP A 431 18.48 -19.64 17.03
CA ASP A 431 18.39 -20.95 17.70
C ASP A 431 16.93 -21.37 17.95
N GLN A 432 15.99 -20.44 17.84
CA GLN A 432 14.55 -20.71 17.88
C GLN A 432 13.97 -20.88 16.46
N PRO A 433 13.12 -21.91 16.24
CA PRO A 433 12.46 -22.12 14.97
C PRO A 433 11.48 -20.98 14.66
N VAL A 434 11.49 -20.52 13.42
CA VAL A 434 10.65 -19.41 12.94
C VAL A 434 9.25 -19.91 12.54
N GLY A 435 9.14 -21.19 12.22
CA GLY A 435 7.87 -21.83 11.90
C GLY A 435 7.84 -23.31 12.29
N PRO A 436 6.64 -23.91 12.35
CA PRO A 436 5.34 -23.25 12.26
C PRO A 436 5.03 -22.44 13.53
N ALA A 437 4.28 -21.34 13.40
CA ALA A 437 3.83 -20.55 14.56
C ALA A 437 2.80 -21.34 15.38
N ARG A 438 3.28 -22.27 16.20
CA ARG A 438 2.48 -23.28 16.92
C ARG A 438 1.30 -22.65 17.67
N ALA A 439 1.57 -21.55 18.37
CA ALA A 439 0.55 -20.78 19.07
C ALA A 439 -0.57 -20.27 18.14
N ARG A 440 -0.22 -19.72 16.96
CA ARG A 440 -1.21 -19.24 15.99
C ARG A 440 -2.05 -20.39 15.43
N ILE A 441 -1.44 -21.53 15.12
CA ILE A 441 -2.17 -22.70 14.61
C ILE A 441 -3.18 -23.20 15.65
N ILE A 442 -2.76 -23.33 16.91
CA ILE A 442 -3.62 -23.76 18.02
C ILE A 442 -4.77 -22.75 18.22
N VAL A 443 -4.48 -21.45 18.25
CA VAL A 443 -5.51 -20.39 18.37
C VAL A 443 -6.50 -20.46 17.21
N THR A 444 -6.03 -20.69 15.99
CA THR A 444 -6.89 -20.83 14.80
C THR A 444 -7.76 -22.08 14.91
N GLY A 445 -7.20 -23.21 15.38
CA GLY A 445 -7.94 -24.45 15.63
C GLY A 445 -9.03 -24.30 16.70
N ILE A 446 -8.74 -23.58 17.78
CA ILE A 446 -9.73 -23.24 18.82
C ILE A 446 -10.85 -22.38 18.21
N LEU A 447 -10.51 -21.35 17.44
CA LEU A 447 -11.49 -20.45 16.83
C LEU A 447 -12.42 -21.21 15.86
N VAL A 448 -11.85 -22.04 14.98
CA VAL A 448 -12.61 -22.85 14.02
C VAL A 448 -13.47 -23.90 14.74
N GLY A 449 -12.94 -24.57 15.75
CA GLY A 449 -13.66 -25.56 16.54
C GLY A 449 -14.84 -24.95 17.30
N LEU A 450 -14.65 -23.76 17.87
CA LEU A 450 -15.68 -23.01 18.56
C LEU A 450 -16.76 -22.55 17.57
N LEU A 451 -16.39 -21.89 16.47
CA LEU A 451 -17.32 -21.39 15.45
C LEU A 451 -18.15 -22.53 14.83
N SER A 452 -17.52 -23.67 14.53
CA SER A 452 -18.22 -24.87 14.05
C SER A 452 -19.18 -25.44 15.11
N GLY A 453 -18.80 -25.42 16.38
CA GLY A 453 -19.66 -25.86 17.49
C GLY A 453 -20.91 -25.00 17.65
N PHE A 454 -20.74 -23.68 17.63
CA PHE A 454 -21.86 -22.73 17.62
C PHE A 454 -22.75 -22.92 16.39
N GLY A 455 -22.15 -23.10 15.21
CA GLY A 455 -22.86 -23.41 13.97
C GLY A 455 -23.67 -24.70 14.06
N LEU A 456 -23.12 -25.75 14.65
CA LEU A 456 -23.79 -27.04 14.82
C LEU A 456 -24.95 -26.97 15.83
N VAL A 457 -24.76 -26.25 16.95
CA VAL A 457 -25.86 -26.00 17.91
C VAL A 457 -27.01 -25.27 17.23
N PHE A 458 -26.70 -24.22 16.46
CA PHE A 458 -27.70 -23.47 15.71
C PHE A 458 -28.42 -24.33 14.66
N LEU A 459 -27.69 -25.15 13.91
CA LEU A 459 -28.28 -26.06 12.92
C LEU A 459 -29.20 -27.09 13.58
N LEU A 460 -28.74 -27.74 14.65
CA LEU A 460 -29.54 -28.71 15.38
C LEU A 460 -30.75 -28.05 16.07
N HIS A 461 -30.69 -26.76 16.39
CA HIS A 461 -31.85 -26.03 16.89
C HIS A 461 -32.87 -25.75 15.78
N ARG A 462 -32.42 -25.39 14.59
CA ARG A 462 -33.30 -25.19 13.43
C ARG A 462 -34.04 -26.47 13.03
N LEU A 463 -33.47 -27.64 13.34
CA LEU A 463 -34.10 -28.95 13.14
C LEU A 463 -35.04 -29.37 14.27
N ASP A 464 -35.05 -28.65 15.39
CA ASP A 464 -35.90 -28.94 16.55
C ASP A 464 -37.22 -28.15 16.43
N ASP A 465 -38.30 -28.84 16.08
CA ASP A 465 -39.60 -28.24 15.80
C ASP A 465 -40.58 -28.31 16.98
N ARG A 466 -40.10 -28.63 18.18
CA ARG A 466 -40.92 -28.74 19.39
C ARG A 466 -41.29 -27.35 19.89
N LEU A 467 -42.55 -27.18 20.28
CA LEU A 467 -43.10 -25.92 20.79
C LEU A 467 -43.29 -26.00 22.30
N GLU A 468 -43.04 -24.89 22.98
CA GLU A 468 -43.26 -24.74 24.43
C GLU A 468 -44.30 -23.64 24.74
N SER A 469 -44.59 -22.76 23.77
CA SER A 469 -45.54 -21.66 23.91
C SER A 469 -46.93 -22.06 23.40
N ALA A 470 -47.96 -21.67 24.16
CA ALA A 470 -49.35 -21.86 23.77
C ALA A 470 -49.71 -21.05 22.52
N GLU A 471 -49.24 -19.81 22.42
CA GLU A 471 -49.49 -18.93 21.27
C GLU A 471 -48.84 -19.47 19.98
N ASP A 472 -47.60 -19.96 20.08
CA ASP A 472 -46.91 -20.59 18.94
C ASP A 472 -47.67 -21.85 18.47
N LEU A 473 -48.22 -22.63 19.41
CA LEU A 473 -48.94 -23.85 19.11
C LEU A 473 -50.30 -23.57 18.45
N GLU A 474 -51.04 -22.59 18.96
CA GLU A 474 -52.31 -22.10 18.40
C GLU A 474 -52.14 -21.71 16.94
N HIS A 475 -51.15 -20.85 16.66
CA HIS A 475 -50.84 -20.44 15.28
C HIS A 475 -50.33 -21.59 14.40
N ALA A 476 -49.62 -22.55 14.97
CA ALA A 476 -49.04 -23.65 14.20
C ALA A 476 -50.06 -24.73 13.84
N LEU A 477 -51.09 -24.96 14.65
CA LEU A 477 -52.10 -25.99 14.41
C LEU A 477 -53.45 -25.43 13.95
N ASP A 478 -53.64 -24.11 14.04
CA ASP A 478 -54.87 -23.40 13.67
C ASP A 478 -56.08 -23.94 14.45
N GLU A 479 -55.89 -24.09 15.76
CA GLU A 479 -56.89 -24.59 16.71
C GLU A 479 -56.74 -23.84 18.05
N PRO A 480 -57.83 -23.48 18.73
CA PRO A 480 -57.79 -22.68 19.94
C PRO A 480 -57.17 -23.44 21.12
N ILE A 481 -56.45 -22.74 22.01
CA ILE A 481 -55.94 -23.33 23.26
C ILE A 481 -57.06 -23.34 24.31
N LEU A 482 -57.44 -24.53 24.80
CA LEU A 482 -58.42 -24.67 25.88
C LEU A 482 -57.79 -24.47 27.27
N GLY A 483 -56.50 -24.79 27.41
CA GLY A 483 -55.75 -24.56 28.64
C GLY A 483 -54.33 -25.12 28.64
N GLN A 484 -53.59 -24.76 29.69
CA GLN A 484 -52.18 -25.10 29.87
C GLN A 484 -51.99 -25.83 31.20
N VAL A 485 -51.52 -27.09 31.14
CA VAL A 485 -51.28 -27.92 32.31
C VAL A 485 -49.80 -27.88 32.68
N PRO A 486 -49.43 -27.46 33.91
CA PRO A 486 -48.03 -27.33 34.30
C PRO A 486 -47.36 -28.70 34.46
N LEU A 487 -46.06 -28.74 34.21
CA LEU A 487 -45.21 -29.87 34.58
C LEU A 487 -45.06 -29.90 36.10
N LEU A 488 -45.53 -30.98 36.72
CA LEU A 488 -45.35 -31.22 38.15
C LEU A 488 -43.95 -31.81 38.42
N SER A 489 -43.22 -31.22 39.35
CA SER A 489 -41.99 -31.82 39.89
C SER A 489 -42.37 -32.94 40.86
N LEU A 490 -42.15 -34.19 40.44
CA LEU A 490 -42.47 -35.38 41.24
C LEU A 490 -41.29 -35.81 42.13
N ASP A 491 -40.52 -34.87 42.66
CA ASP A 491 -39.23 -35.13 43.34
C ASP A 491 -39.32 -36.13 44.51
N ASN A 492 -40.52 -36.31 45.09
CA ASN A 492 -40.77 -37.22 46.21
C ASN A 492 -41.72 -38.39 45.90
N ARG A 493 -42.06 -38.66 44.62
CA ARG A 493 -42.95 -39.77 44.26
C ARG A 493 -42.25 -40.84 43.44
N PRO A 494 -42.62 -42.12 43.59
CA PRO A 494 -42.07 -43.19 42.76
C PRO A 494 -42.37 -42.94 41.27
N PRO A 495 -41.42 -43.27 40.37
CA PRO A 495 -41.62 -43.15 38.93
C PRO A 495 -42.87 -43.93 38.50
N GLY A 496 -43.77 -43.27 37.75
CA GLY A 496 -45.02 -43.89 37.27
C GLY A 496 -46.22 -43.75 38.20
N SER A 497 -46.10 -43.03 39.32
CA SER A 497 -47.26 -42.66 40.13
C SER A 497 -48.21 -41.71 39.38
N PHE A 498 -49.50 -42.03 39.39
CA PHE A 498 -50.54 -41.13 38.90
C PHE A 498 -50.69 -39.94 39.85
N VAL A 499 -50.92 -38.75 39.29
CA VAL A 499 -51.19 -37.54 40.07
C VAL A 499 -52.62 -37.11 39.84
N SER A 500 -53.36 -36.99 40.94
CA SER A 500 -54.75 -36.52 40.93
C SER A 500 -54.86 -35.08 41.41
N VAL A 501 -55.81 -34.32 40.87
CA VAL A 501 -56.24 -33.01 41.39
C VAL A 501 -56.76 -33.05 42.84
N ASP A 502 -56.96 -34.24 43.41
CA ASP A 502 -57.36 -34.44 44.82
C ASP A 502 -56.19 -34.67 45.78
N ASP A 503 -54.98 -34.85 45.26
CA ASP A 503 -53.83 -35.09 46.11
C ASP A 503 -53.49 -33.83 46.93
N LEU A 504 -53.43 -33.96 48.25
CA LEU A 504 -53.17 -32.86 49.20
C LEU A 504 -51.85 -32.10 48.95
N GLN A 505 -50.92 -32.71 48.22
CA GLN A 505 -49.59 -32.17 47.92
C GLN A 505 -49.46 -31.58 46.50
N VAL A 506 -50.56 -31.51 45.74
CA VAL A 506 -50.52 -31.01 44.37
C VAL A 506 -50.62 -29.48 44.34
N ASP A 507 -49.78 -28.87 43.51
CA ASP A 507 -49.74 -27.43 43.32
C ASP A 507 -51.12 -26.88 42.94
N THR A 508 -51.52 -25.78 43.58
CA THR A 508 -52.79 -25.08 43.32
C THR A 508 -52.95 -24.72 41.84
N LEU A 509 -51.83 -24.42 41.18
CA LEU A 509 -51.78 -24.08 39.76
C LEU A 509 -52.18 -25.25 38.85
N PHE A 510 -51.85 -26.49 39.22
CA PHE A 510 -52.29 -27.68 38.50
C PHE A 510 -53.80 -27.87 38.62
N VAL A 511 -54.36 -27.77 39.83
CA VAL A 511 -55.81 -27.86 40.05
C VAL A 511 -56.56 -26.76 39.29
N GLU A 512 -56.04 -25.53 39.32
CA GLU A 512 -56.67 -24.42 38.62
C GLU A 512 -56.59 -24.57 37.11
N SER A 513 -55.51 -25.16 36.56
CA SER A 513 -55.43 -25.41 35.12
C SER A 513 -56.60 -26.25 34.60
N PHE A 514 -57.02 -27.28 35.34
CA PHE A 514 -58.18 -28.10 34.96
C PHE A 514 -59.52 -27.37 35.14
N ARG A 515 -59.64 -26.50 36.15
CA ARG A 515 -60.82 -25.63 36.30
C ARG A 515 -60.92 -24.61 35.18
N GLY A 516 -59.80 -24.05 34.75
CA GLY A 516 -59.67 -23.19 33.57
C GLY A 516 -60.13 -23.92 32.31
N VAL A 517 -59.60 -25.13 32.06
CA VAL A 517 -60.02 -25.97 30.93
C VAL A 517 -61.53 -26.26 30.96
N ARG A 518 -62.09 -26.60 32.13
CA ARG A 518 -63.53 -26.79 32.31
C ARG A 518 -64.31 -25.52 31.94
N SER A 519 -63.86 -24.36 32.40
CA SER A 519 -64.47 -23.08 32.08
C SER A 519 -64.43 -22.80 30.57
N SER A 520 -63.28 -23.01 29.92
CA SER A 520 -63.11 -22.87 28.46
C SER A 520 -64.07 -23.78 27.69
N ILE A 521 -64.24 -25.03 28.13
CA ILE A 521 -65.15 -25.98 27.49
C ILE A 521 -66.61 -25.65 27.75
N MET A 522 -66.98 -25.09 28.91
CA MET A 522 -68.37 -24.74 29.25
C MET A 522 -68.83 -23.41 28.64
N PHE A 523 -67.97 -22.39 28.67
CA PHE A 523 -68.32 -21.01 28.29
C PHE A 523 -67.68 -20.56 26.99
N GLY A 524 -66.72 -21.32 26.45
CA GLY A 524 -66.14 -21.03 25.15
C GLY A 524 -67.17 -21.12 24.03
N ASP A 525 -67.02 -20.24 23.04
CA ASP A 525 -67.78 -20.25 21.79
C ASP A 525 -67.24 -21.34 20.86
N LEU A 526 -67.52 -22.59 21.23
CA LEU A 526 -67.05 -23.75 20.50
C LEU A 526 -68.08 -24.21 19.46
N GLY A 527 -69.35 -23.80 19.57
CA GLY A 527 -70.50 -24.31 18.79
C GLY A 527 -70.96 -25.71 19.24
N GLY A 528 -72.07 -26.22 18.68
CA GLY A 528 -72.50 -27.63 18.80
C GLY A 528 -72.73 -28.20 20.22
N PRO A 529 -73.11 -29.50 20.32
CA PRO A 529 -73.14 -30.21 21.59
C PRO A 529 -71.73 -30.44 22.14
N ARG A 530 -71.63 -30.72 23.45
CA ARG A 530 -70.35 -30.93 24.19
C ARG A 530 -70.48 -31.95 25.33
N GLN A 531 -71.34 -32.94 25.14
CA GLN A 531 -71.63 -33.97 26.14
C GLN A 531 -70.66 -35.15 26.00
N VAL A 532 -70.40 -35.58 24.76
CA VAL A 532 -69.50 -36.70 24.45
C VAL A 532 -68.17 -36.16 23.96
N LEU A 533 -67.13 -36.26 24.77
CA LEU A 533 -65.82 -35.68 24.52
C LEU A 533 -64.76 -36.76 24.37
N LEU A 534 -63.86 -36.59 23.39
CA LEU A 534 -62.75 -37.49 23.15
C LEU A 534 -61.43 -36.79 23.45
N ALA A 535 -60.58 -37.38 24.28
CA ALA A 535 -59.21 -36.89 24.49
C ALA A 535 -58.22 -37.79 23.74
N THR A 536 -57.37 -37.19 22.90
CA THR A 536 -56.31 -37.90 22.16
C THR A 536 -55.03 -37.07 22.09
N SER A 537 -53.97 -37.66 21.52
CA SER A 537 -52.68 -37.00 21.35
C SER A 537 -51.95 -37.46 20.08
N SER A 538 -50.77 -36.89 19.83
CA SER A 538 -49.99 -37.25 18.64
C SER A 538 -49.32 -38.60 18.82
N VAL A 539 -48.64 -38.78 19.97
CA VAL A 539 -47.79 -39.94 20.26
C VAL A 539 -48.02 -40.44 21.69
N PRO A 540 -47.63 -41.70 21.99
CA PRO A 540 -47.66 -42.20 23.37
C PRO A 540 -46.84 -41.31 24.30
N GLY A 541 -47.37 -41.02 25.50
CA GLY A 541 -46.66 -40.25 26.52
C GLY A 541 -46.88 -38.73 26.45
N ASP A 542 -47.77 -38.22 25.59
CA ASP A 542 -48.17 -36.80 25.59
C ASP A 542 -48.98 -36.39 26.83
N GLY A 543 -49.44 -37.38 27.62
CA GLY A 543 -50.18 -37.17 28.87
C GLY A 543 -51.70 -37.14 28.71
N LYS A 544 -52.24 -37.67 27.61
CA LYS A 544 -53.68 -37.80 27.35
C LYS A 544 -54.44 -38.41 28.53
N SER A 545 -54.07 -39.60 29.00
CA SER A 545 -54.79 -40.32 30.07
C SER A 545 -54.72 -39.57 31.40
N THR A 546 -53.58 -38.95 31.70
CA THR A 546 -53.42 -38.06 32.85
C THR A 546 -54.37 -36.87 32.77
N PHE A 547 -54.47 -36.22 31.60
CA PHE A 547 -55.41 -35.14 31.37
C PHE A 547 -56.86 -35.63 31.48
N THR A 548 -57.22 -36.71 30.78
CA THR A 548 -58.60 -37.23 30.71
C THR A 548 -59.14 -37.57 32.09
N VAL A 549 -58.37 -38.29 32.91
CA VAL A 549 -58.78 -38.67 34.27
C VAL A 549 -58.95 -37.44 35.16
N ASN A 550 -57.97 -36.53 35.19
CA ASN A 550 -58.03 -35.33 36.03
C ASN A 550 -59.15 -34.37 35.59
N PHE A 551 -59.42 -34.29 34.29
CA PHE A 551 -60.53 -33.52 33.77
C PHE A 551 -61.89 -34.13 34.17
N ALA A 552 -62.03 -35.45 34.10
CA ALA A 552 -63.23 -36.17 34.56
C ALA A 552 -63.50 -35.95 36.06
N ILE A 553 -62.45 -36.06 36.90
CA ILE A 553 -62.53 -35.76 38.33
C ILE A 553 -62.94 -34.30 38.56
N THR A 554 -62.35 -33.35 37.82
CA THR A 554 -62.67 -31.92 37.93
C THR A 554 -64.13 -31.60 37.58
N LEU A 555 -64.69 -32.29 36.58
CA LEU A 555 -66.11 -32.20 36.21
C LEU A 555 -67.00 -32.82 37.30
N ALA A 556 -66.65 -34.00 37.83
CA ALA A 556 -67.41 -34.67 38.87
C ALA A 556 -67.44 -33.86 40.18
N ARG A 557 -66.32 -33.23 40.56
CA ARG A 557 -66.23 -32.30 41.70
C ARG A 557 -67.09 -31.04 41.52
N ALA A 558 -67.42 -30.68 40.28
CA ALA A 558 -68.35 -29.60 39.98
C ALA A 558 -69.83 -29.99 40.20
N GLY A 559 -70.09 -31.26 40.52
CA GLY A 559 -71.45 -31.81 40.68
C GLY A 559 -72.01 -32.48 39.42
N ASN A 560 -71.28 -32.46 38.30
CA ASN A 560 -71.73 -33.11 37.07
C ASN A 560 -71.65 -34.64 37.19
N ARG A 561 -72.61 -35.34 36.59
CA ARG A 561 -72.56 -36.80 36.42
C ARG A 561 -71.64 -37.12 35.25
N VAL A 562 -70.50 -37.74 35.51
CA VAL A 562 -69.47 -38.01 34.52
C VAL A 562 -69.29 -39.51 34.33
N LEU A 563 -69.26 -39.95 33.08
CA LEU A 563 -68.82 -41.28 32.68
C LEU A 563 -67.46 -41.18 31.99
N LEU A 564 -66.43 -41.78 32.56
CA LEU A 564 -65.12 -41.89 31.93
C LEU A 564 -64.95 -43.30 31.34
N ILE A 565 -64.63 -43.38 30.06
CA ILE A 565 -64.49 -44.64 29.32
C ILE A 565 -63.05 -44.75 28.81
N ASP A 566 -62.36 -45.81 29.20
CA ASP A 566 -61.04 -46.15 28.66
C ASP A 566 -61.22 -46.87 27.32
N ALA A 567 -61.12 -46.12 26.22
CA ALA A 567 -61.17 -46.63 24.86
C ALA A 567 -59.79 -46.97 24.27
N ASP A 568 -58.72 -46.90 25.09
CA ASP A 568 -57.42 -47.46 24.73
C ASP A 568 -57.42 -48.97 24.99
N LEU A 569 -58.13 -49.71 24.13
CA LEU A 569 -58.27 -51.18 24.19
C LEU A 569 -56.92 -51.93 24.06
N ARG A 570 -55.82 -51.21 23.81
CA ARG A 570 -54.46 -51.76 23.66
C ARG A 570 -53.64 -51.59 24.93
N ARG A 571 -53.68 -50.39 25.53
CA ARG A 571 -52.84 -50.01 26.68
C ARG A 571 -53.63 -49.19 27.71
N GLY A 572 -54.87 -49.58 27.98
CA GLY A 572 -55.73 -48.94 28.97
C GLY A 572 -55.05 -48.80 30.33
N THR A 573 -55.07 -47.58 30.88
CA THR A 573 -54.40 -47.24 32.15
C THR A 573 -55.39 -46.82 33.24
N VAL A 574 -56.65 -46.60 32.90
CA VAL A 574 -57.65 -46.04 33.83
C VAL A 574 -57.92 -47.01 34.99
N ALA A 575 -57.96 -48.31 34.74
CA ALA A 575 -58.15 -49.33 35.78
C ALA A 575 -57.08 -49.25 36.88
N GLN A 576 -55.81 -49.11 36.48
CA GLN A 576 -54.69 -48.96 37.41
C GLN A 576 -54.76 -47.66 38.20
N VAL A 577 -55.19 -46.57 37.56
CA VAL A 577 -55.31 -45.25 38.21
C VAL A 577 -56.32 -45.24 39.34
N PHE A 578 -57.47 -45.90 39.15
CA PHE A 578 -58.53 -45.97 40.16
C PHE A 578 -58.46 -47.19 41.08
N GLY A 579 -57.54 -48.13 40.83
CA GLY A 579 -57.40 -49.35 41.62
C GLY A 579 -58.59 -50.32 41.46
N VAL A 580 -59.20 -50.36 40.28
CA VAL A 580 -60.36 -51.21 39.96
C VAL A 580 -59.96 -52.37 39.02
N PRO A 581 -60.73 -53.46 38.94
CA PRO A 581 -60.49 -54.54 37.98
C PRO A 581 -60.53 -54.03 36.53
N SER A 582 -59.61 -54.51 35.69
CA SER A 582 -59.61 -54.16 34.26
C SER A 582 -60.70 -54.86 33.46
N GLU A 583 -61.18 -56.02 33.91
CA GLU A 583 -62.16 -56.88 33.23
C GLU A 583 -63.31 -57.24 34.19
N PRO A 584 -64.57 -57.32 33.70
CA PRO A 584 -65.02 -56.98 32.35
C PRO A 584 -65.03 -55.46 32.09
N GLY A 585 -64.85 -55.03 30.83
CA GLY A 585 -64.82 -53.61 30.48
C GLY A 585 -65.40 -53.31 29.08
N LEU A 586 -64.94 -52.22 28.46
CA LEU A 586 -65.43 -51.76 27.15
C LEU A 586 -65.30 -52.85 26.08
N SER A 587 -64.20 -53.61 26.07
CA SER A 587 -63.98 -54.71 25.14
C SER A 587 -65.13 -55.74 25.15
N GLU A 588 -65.60 -56.15 26.32
CA GLU A 588 -66.70 -57.10 26.51
C GLU A 588 -68.06 -56.50 26.10
N VAL A 589 -68.26 -55.20 26.37
CA VAL A 589 -69.47 -54.49 25.96
C VAL A 589 -69.57 -54.35 24.45
N LEU A 590 -68.45 -54.02 23.78
CA LEU A 590 -68.42 -53.90 22.33
C LEU A 590 -68.66 -55.24 21.63
N ASP A 591 -68.21 -56.34 22.24
CA ASP A 591 -68.49 -57.71 21.79
C ASP A 591 -69.94 -58.16 22.08
N GLY A 592 -70.73 -57.36 22.82
CA GLY A 592 -72.09 -57.71 23.23
C GLY A 592 -72.17 -58.83 24.27
N ARG A 593 -71.05 -59.10 24.97
CA ARG A 593 -70.97 -60.15 26.00
C ARG A 593 -71.57 -59.69 27.33
N GLU A 594 -71.44 -58.40 27.64
CA GLU A 594 -71.94 -57.78 28.87
C GLU A 594 -72.67 -56.46 28.54
N PRO A 595 -73.78 -56.12 29.22
CA PRO A 595 -74.40 -54.81 29.08
C PRO A 595 -73.54 -53.72 29.73
N TRP A 596 -73.48 -52.52 29.13
CA TRP A 596 -72.61 -51.44 29.61
C TRP A 596 -72.90 -51.01 31.06
N SER A 597 -74.14 -51.17 31.50
CA SER A 597 -74.58 -50.83 32.87
C SER A 597 -74.00 -51.76 33.94
N GLU A 598 -73.63 -52.99 33.60
CA GLU A 598 -73.09 -53.98 34.55
C GLU A 598 -71.57 -53.90 34.68
N VAL A 599 -70.88 -53.28 33.71
CA VAL A 599 -69.42 -53.07 33.75
C VAL A 599 -69.01 -51.72 34.36
N LEU A 600 -69.97 -50.96 34.88
CA LEU A 600 -69.71 -49.68 35.53
C LEU A 600 -69.00 -49.91 36.87
N ASN A 601 -67.83 -49.30 37.02
CA ASN A 601 -67.11 -49.27 38.29
C ASN A 601 -67.36 -47.93 38.99
N ALA A 602 -67.73 -48.00 40.27
CA ALA A 602 -67.82 -46.82 41.12
C ALA A 602 -66.42 -46.33 41.51
N THR A 603 -66.28 -45.02 41.66
CA THR A 603 -65.02 -44.40 42.09
C THR A 603 -65.18 -43.74 43.47
N PRO A 604 -64.08 -43.30 44.13
CA PRO A 604 -64.18 -42.47 45.33
C PRO A 604 -64.96 -41.16 45.13
N HIS A 605 -65.18 -40.73 43.88
CA HIS A 605 -65.95 -39.53 43.55
C HIS A 605 -67.40 -39.91 43.23
N ARG A 606 -68.34 -39.43 44.05
CA ARG A 606 -69.77 -39.79 43.97
C ARG A 606 -70.42 -39.59 42.61
N SER A 607 -69.95 -38.62 41.81
CA SER A 607 -70.51 -38.30 40.50
C SER A 607 -69.64 -38.77 39.32
N LEU A 608 -68.67 -39.67 39.55
CA LEU A 608 -67.82 -40.24 38.50
C LEU A 608 -67.96 -41.77 38.47
N ALA A 609 -68.43 -42.28 37.33
CA ALA A 609 -68.41 -43.69 37.00
C ALA A 609 -67.37 -43.96 35.91
N ILE A 610 -66.77 -45.16 35.92
CA ILE A 610 -65.75 -45.54 34.94
C ILE A 610 -66.09 -46.87 34.25
N ILE A 611 -65.79 -46.95 32.96
CA ILE A 611 -65.70 -48.20 32.18
C ILE A 611 -64.24 -48.37 31.79
N THR A 612 -63.62 -49.46 32.25
CA THR A 612 -62.23 -49.82 31.93
C THR A 612 -62.12 -50.35 30.50
N ALA A 613 -60.90 -50.52 29.98
CA ALA A 613 -60.69 -51.00 28.62
C ALA A 613 -61.24 -52.42 28.40
N GLY A 614 -61.27 -53.26 29.45
CA GLY A 614 -61.61 -54.68 29.33
C GLY A 614 -60.44 -55.52 28.86
N GLY A 615 -60.75 -56.74 28.40
CA GLY A 615 -59.73 -57.68 27.96
C GLY A 615 -59.05 -57.24 26.65
N ALA A 616 -57.78 -57.61 26.51
CA ALA A 616 -57.00 -57.26 25.32
C ALA A 616 -57.70 -57.73 24.04
N ALA A 617 -58.10 -56.77 23.20
CA ALA A 617 -58.85 -57.04 21.98
C ALA A 617 -57.90 -57.31 20.79
N PRO A 618 -58.10 -58.40 20.01
CA PRO A 618 -57.28 -58.67 18.83
C PRO A 618 -57.46 -57.61 17.70
N ASN A 619 -58.66 -57.05 17.55
CA ASN A 619 -59.01 -56.04 16.54
C ASN A 619 -59.75 -54.82 17.17
N PRO A 620 -59.06 -53.91 17.88
CA PRO A 620 -59.72 -52.84 18.63
C PRO A 620 -60.42 -51.80 17.73
N GLY A 621 -59.86 -51.46 16.56
CA GLY A 621 -60.46 -50.50 15.63
C GLY A 621 -61.80 -50.94 15.04
N GLU A 622 -61.95 -52.21 14.71
CA GLU A 622 -63.23 -52.77 14.20
C GLU A 622 -64.31 -52.78 15.29
N ARG A 623 -63.92 -53.02 16.54
CA ARG A 623 -64.86 -53.00 17.68
C ARG A 623 -65.41 -51.59 17.94
N LEU A 624 -64.62 -50.56 17.72
CA LEU A 624 -65.05 -49.17 17.83
C LEU A 624 -66.01 -48.74 16.70
N LEU A 625 -66.09 -49.50 15.60
CA LEU A 625 -67.13 -49.33 14.55
C LEU A 625 -68.44 -50.06 14.87
N SER A 626 -68.49 -50.82 15.96
CA SER A 626 -69.66 -51.65 16.28
C SER A 626 -70.90 -50.80 16.60
N ARG A 627 -72.08 -51.36 16.34
CA ARG A 627 -73.36 -50.78 16.76
C ARG A 627 -73.47 -50.65 18.29
N SER A 628 -72.77 -51.52 19.02
CA SER A 628 -72.73 -51.54 20.48
C SER A 628 -72.18 -50.23 21.06
N LEU A 629 -71.16 -49.63 20.43
CA LEU A 629 -70.64 -48.33 20.87
C LEU A 629 -71.68 -47.23 20.70
N HIS A 630 -72.37 -47.19 19.55
CA HIS A 630 -73.41 -46.20 19.30
C HIS A 630 -74.57 -46.36 20.29
N GLN A 631 -74.97 -47.59 20.60
CA GLN A 631 -76.00 -47.87 21.61
C GLN A 631 -75.56 -47.41 23.00
N LEU A 632 -74.34 -47.76 23.41
CA LEU A 632 -73.75 -47.29 24.67
C LEU A 632 -73.78 -45.78 24.77
N VAL A 633 -73.28 -45.06 23.75
CA VAL A 633 -73.25 -43.59 23.76
C VAL A 633 -74.66 -43.02 23.83
N SER A 634 -75.61 -43.54 23.04
CA SER A 634 -76.99 -43.08 23.03
C SER A 634 -77.68 -43.25 24.40
N GLU A 635 -77.47 -44.39 25.06
CA GLU A 635 -78.05 -44.66 26.39
C GLU A 635 -77.32 -43.91 27.50
N ALA A 636 -76.00 -43.80 27.43
CA ALA A 636 -75.22 -43.06 28.42
C ALA A 636 -75.58 -41.55 28.40
N ARG A 637 -75.93 -40.99 27.24
CA ARG A 637 -76.34 -39.58 27.11
C ARG A 637 -77.56 -39.22 27.94
N THR A 638 -78.45 -40.17 28.26
CA THR A 638 -79.62 -39.89 29.10
C THR A 638 -79.30 -39.91 30.59
N HIS A 639 -78.17 -40.50 30.98
CA HIS A 639 -77.79 -40.74 32.38
C HIS A 639 -76.66 -39.81 32.87
N PHE A 640 -75.79 -39.36 31.98
CA PHE A 640 -74.60 -38.58 32.31
C PHE A 640 -74.60 -37.21 31.64
N ASP A 641 -74.11 -36.20 32.36
CA ASP A 641 -73.95 -34.84 31.85
C ASP A 641 -72.70 -34.72 30.97
N TYR A 642 -71.68 -35.55 31.22
CA TYR A 642 -70.48 -35.68 30.39
C TYR A 642 -70.06 -37.15 30.23
N ILE A 643 -69.69 -37.52 29.01
CA ILE A 643 -69.10 -38.81 28.66
C ILE A 643 -67.73 -38.52 28.06
N ILE A 644 -66.66 -39.01 28.69
CA ILE A 644 -65.29 -38.70 28.29
C ILE A 644 -64.58 -39.98 27.90
N PHE A 645 -64.07 -40.03 26.68
CA PHE A 645 -63.28 -41.13 26.19
C PHE A 645 -61.78 -40.83 26.31
N ASP A 646 -61.05 -41.69 27.02
CA ASP A 646 -59.59 -41.77 26.90
C ASP A 646 -59.25 -42.66 25.71
N SER A 647 -58.47 -42.18 24.75
CA SER A 647 -58.22 -42.90 23.50
C SER A 647 -56.74 -43.17 23.28
N PRO A 648 -56.35 -44.06 22.36
CA PRO A 648 -54.96 -44.15 21.93
C PRO A 648 -54.45 -42.87 21.25
N PRO A 649 -53.13 -42.71 21.04
CA PRO A 649 -52.60 -41.63 20.19
C PRO A 649 -52.98 -41.84 18.72
N VAL A 650 -53.08 -40.74 17.95
CA VAL A 650 -53.49 -40.76 16.54
C VAL A 650 -52.43 -41.38 15.63
N ILE A 651 -51.15 -41.10 15.85
CA ILE A 651 -50.10 -41.58 14.94
C ILE A 651 -49.91 -43.09 15.11
N GLY A 652 -50.11 -43.82 14.02
CA GLY A 652 -49.96 -45.27 13.96
C GLY A 652 -51.19 -46.06 14.39
N MET A 653 -52.35 -45.40 14.62
CA MET A 653 -53.59 -46.07 15.01
C MET A 653 -54.80 -45.50 14.26
N ASP A 654 -55.57 -46.38 13.60
CA ASP A 654 -56.80 -46.00 12.87
C ASP A 654 -58.05 -45.90 13.78
N ASP A 655 -57.88 -46.21 15.06
CA ASP A 655 -58.94 -46.36 16.06
C ASP A 655 -59.55 -44.97 16.45
N VAL A 656 -58.73 -43.92 16.46
CA VAL A 656 -59.11 -42.58 16.96
C VAL A 656 -60.07 -41.83 16.03
N PRO A 657 -59.82 -41.71 14.71
CA PRO A 657 -60.73 -40.99 13.83
C PRO A 657 -62.13 -41.62 13.78
N THR A 658 -62.19 -42.93 13.91
CA THR A 658 -63.44 -43.69 14.03
C THR A 658 -64.21 -43.31 15.28
N LEU A 659 -63.57 -43.37 16.44
CA LEU A 659 -64.19 -42.99 17.72
C LEU A 659 -64.61 -41.51 17.75
N ALA A 660 -63.80 -40.63 17.12
CA ALA A 660 -64.09 -39.21 17.03
C ALA A 660 -65.40 -38.90 16.31
N SER A 661 -65.82 -39.73 15.35
CA SER A 661 -67.09 -39.57 14.63
C SER A 661 -68.34 -39.81 15.51
N GLN A 662 -68.18 -40.53 16.63
CA GLN A 662 -69.24 -40.81 17.59
C GLN A 662 -69.26 -39.80 18.76
N CYS A 663 -68.32 -38.85 18.76
CA CYS A 663 -68.16 -37.85 19.81
C CYS A 663 -68.60 -36.46 19.31
N ASP A 664 -69.05 -35.61 20.24
CA ASP A 664 -69.45 -34.23 19.94
C ASP A 664 -68.25 -33.33 19.64
N GLY A 665 -67.09 -33.67 20.21
CA GLY A 665 -65.86 -32.93 20.02
C GLY A 665 -64.62 -33.64 20.58
N LEU A 666 -63.47 -33.26 20.03
CA LEU A 666 -62.15 -33.80 20.32
C LEU A 666 -61.28 -32.75 21.02
N ILE A 667 -60.66 -33.14 22.12
CA ILE A 667 -59.64 -32.38 22.83
C ILE A 667 -58.28 -32.98 22.49
N PHE A 668 -57.40 -32.17 21.91
CA PHE A 668 -56.09 -32.63 21.46
C PHE A 668 -55.01 -32.24 22.47
N VAL A 669 -54.34 -33.23 23.06
CA VAL A 669 -53.29 -33.03 24.06
C VAL A 669 -51.92 -33.02 23.38
N TYR A 670 -51.17 -31.93 23.56
CA TYR A 670 -49.83 -31.72 23.05
C TYR A 670 -48.85 -31.51 24.21
N ARG A 671 -47.70 -32.20 24.22
CA ARG A 671 -46.72 -32.09 25.31
C ARG A 671 -45.62 -31.09 24.98
N ALA A 672 -45.58 -30.00 25.74
CA ALA A 672 -44.63 -28.89 25.61
C ALA A 672 -43.18 -29.39 25.63
N GLY A 673 -42.38 -28.95 24.64
CA GLY A 673 -40.95 -29.26 24.55
C GLY A 673 -40.60 -30.72 24.26
N VAL A 674 -41.61 -31.60 24.08
CA VAL A 674 -41.42 -33.05 23.86
C VAL A 674 -41.97 -33.48 22.51
N THR A 675 -43.24 -33.15 22.22
CA THR A 675 -43.91 -33.60 21.00
C THR A 675 -43.43 -32.78 19.79
N SER A 676 -43.03 -33.45 18.71
CA SER A 676 -42.67 -32.77 17.45
C SER A 676 -43.91 -32.10 16.83
N LEU A 677 -43.78 -30.84 16.43
CA LEU A 677 -44.87 -30.12 15.75
C LEU A 677 -45.29 -30.82 14.46
N ARG A 678 -44.36 -31.40 13.70
CA ARG A 678 -44.68 -32.19 12.50
C ARG A 678 -45.62 -33.36 12.81
N LEU A 679 -45.38 -34.10 13.89
CA LEU A 679 -46.22 -35.22 14.28
C LEU A 679 -47.59 -34.73 14.79
N ALA A 680 -47.62 -33.63 15.54
CA ALA A 680 -48.86 -33.03 16.00
C ALA A 680 -49.73 -32.53 14.83
N ARG A 681 -49.13 -31.84 13.87
CA ARG A 681 -49.83 -31.36 12.67
C ARG A 681 -50.33 -32.52 11.82
N LEU A 682 -49.55 -33.60 11.69
CA LEU A 682 -50.00 -34.82 11.00
C LEU A 682 -51.22 -35.43 11.71
N ALA A 683 -51.17 -35.58 13.04
CA ALA A 683 -52.27 -36.14 13.83
C ALA A 683 -53.55 -35.30 13.73
N VAL A 684 -53.45 -33.97 13.92
CA VAL A 684 -54.56 -33.02 13.78
C VAL A 684 -55.16 -33.11 12.38
N ASN A 685 -54.34 -33.12 11.33
CA ASN A 685 -54.82 -33.24 9.96
C ASN A 685 -55.52 -34.57 9.71
N THR A 686 -55.02 -35.69 10.25
CA THR A 686 -55.63 -37.02 10.10
C THR A 686 -57.04 -37.06 10.68
N VAL A 687 -57.24 -36.54 11.90
CA VAL A 687 -58.57 -36.53 12.52
C VAL A 687 -59.49 -35.51 11.84
N ARG A 688 -58.97 -34.34 11.44
CA ARG A 688 -59.72 -33.29 10.73
C ARG A 688 -60.22 -33.78 9.36
N GLN A 689 -59.38 -34.48 8.59
CA GLN A 689 -59.75 -35.07 7.29
C GLN A 689 -60.86 -36.12 7.42
N ARG A 690 -61.00 -36.76 8.58
CA ARG A 690 -62.05 -37.75 8.88
C ARG A 690 -63.31 -37.11 9.47
N GLY A 691 -63.40 -35.78 9.50
CA GLY A 691 -64.57 -35.04 9.96
C GLY A 691 -64.66 -34.87 11.48
N ALA A 692 -63.60 -35.19 12.24
CA ALA A 692 -63.58 -34.95 13.67
C ALA A 692 -63.60 -33.43 13.95
N ARG A 693 -64.48 -33.02 14.87
CA ARG A 693 -64.55 -31.64 15.33
C ARG A 693 -63.59 -31.42 16.49
N ILE A 694 -62.50 -30.71 16.24
CA ILE A 694 -61.53 -30.36 17.28
C ILE A 694 -62.08 -29.17 18.06
N LEU A 695 -62.27 -29.33 19.38
CA LEU A 695 -62.72 -28.27 20.27
C LEU A 695 -61.56 -27.35 20.67
N GLY A 696 -60.34 -27.89 20.66
CA GLY A 696 -59.12 -27.14 20.90
C GLY A 696 -58.02 -28.00 21.50
N LEU A 697 -56.94 -27.32 21.86
CA LEU A 697 -55.67 -27.91 22.25
C LEU A 697 -55.42 -27.76 23.75
N ILE A 698 -54.79 -28.77 24.33
CA ILE A 698 -54.24 -28.73 25.69
C ILE A 698 -52.73 -28.77 25.59
N LEU A 699 -52.08 -27.71 26.06
CA LEU A 699 -50.63 -27.68 26.19
C LEU A 699 -50.25 -28.29 27.55
N ASN A 700 -49.79 -29.54 27.54
CA ASN A 700 -49.42 -30.29 28.73
C ASN A 700 -47.92 -30.22 29.04
N GLY A 701 -47.56 -30.22 30.32
CA GLY A 701 -46.16 -30.22 30.77
C GLY A 701 -45.47 -28.87 30.62
N VAL A 702 -46.20 -27.77 30.76
CA VAL A 702 -45.63 -26.42 30.68
C VAL A 702 -44.70 -26.16 31.86
N SER A 703 -43.49 -25.65 31.60
CA SER A 703 -42.59 -25.26 32.67
C SER A 703 -43.13 -24.03 33.40
N THR A 704 -43.20 -24.08 34.72
CA THR A 704 -43.55 -22.93 35.58
C THR A 704 -42.58 -21.75 35.44
N SER A 705 -41.40 -21.98 34.85
CA SER A 705 -40.38 -20.97 34.56
C SER A 705 -40.58 -20.25 33.22
N ASP A 706 -41.57 -20.64 32.42
CA ASP A 706 -41.82 -19.99 31.13
C ASP A 706 -42.47 -18.60 31.36
N PRO A 707 -41.94 -17.47 30.83
CA PRO A 707 -42.43 -16.13 31.14
C PRO A 707 -43.92 -15.90 30.92
N GLY A 708 -44.51 -16.49 29.87
CA GLY A 708 -45.95 -16.36 29.57
C GLY A 708 -46.81 -17.03 30.63
N TYR A 709 -46.37 -18.20 31.10
CA TYR A 709 -47.04 -18.97 32.14
C TYR A 709 -46.70 -18.46 33.55
N TYR A 710 -45.47 -18.01 33.77
CA TYR A 710 -44.95 -17.43 35.01
C TYR A 710 -45.68 -16.13 35.34
N TYR A 711 -45.97 -15.27 34.36
CA TYR A 711 -46.73 -14.05 34.60
C TYR A 711 -48.15 -14.39 35.08
N THR A 712 -48.86 -15.29 34.40
CA THR A 712 -50.19 -15.75 34.84
C THR A 712 -50.16 -16.46 36.19
N ALA A 713 -49.16 -17.31 36.44
CA ALA A 713 -48.99 -18.03 37.70
C ALA A 713 -48.63 -17.08 38.87
N TYR A 714 -47.82 -16.05 38.60
CA TYR A 714 -47.41 -15.04 39.58
C TYR A 714 -48.59 -14.19 40.04
N TYR A 715 -49.39 -13.65 39.12
CA TYR A 715 -50.62 -12.93 39.49
C TYR A 715 -51.60 -13.83 40.22
N TYR A 716 -51.75 -15.08 39.78
CA TYR A 716 -52.64 -16.02 40.42
C TYR A 716 -52.22 -16.34 41.87
N ALA A 717 -50.92 -16.55 42.11
CA ALA A 717 -50.35 -16.72 43.45
C ALA A 717 -50.55 -15.48 44.33
N GLN A 718 -50.52 -14.28 43.74
CA GLN A 718 -50.75 -13.02 44.45
C GLN A 718 -52.21 -12.82 44.87
N TYR A 719 -53.17 -13.34 44.10
CA TYR A 719 -54.61 -13.30 44.44
C TYR A 719 -55.07 -14.39 45.41
N HIS A 720 -54.43 -15.57 45.38
CA HIS A 720 -54.85 -16.74 46.18
C HIS A 720 -53.99 -16.98 47.42
N ASN A 721 -52.89 -16.24 47.60
CA ASN A 721 -52.24 -16.21 48.91
C ASN A 721 -53.21 -15.56 49.92
N PRO A 722 -53.62 -16.27 50.98
CA PRO A 722 -54.39 -15.63 52.03
C PRO A 722 -53.59 -14.45 52.56
N ILE A 723 -54.22 -13.27 52.60
CA ILE A 723 -53.71 -12.14 53.39
C ILE A 723 -53.40 -12.74 54.76
N PRO A 724 -52.16 -12.67 55.26
CA PRO A 724 -51.85 -13.24 56.56
C PRO A 724 -52.85 -12.63 57.54
N SER A 725 -53.71 -13.47 58.13
CA SER A 725 -54.63 -13.00 59.15
C SER A 725 -53.76 -12.48 60.27
N THR A 726 -53.61 -11.17 60.36
CA THR A 726 -53.09 -10.51 61.54
C THR A 726 -53.94 -11.03 62.69
N SER A 727 -53.33 -11.86 63.52
CA SER A 727 -53.89 -12.23 64.81
C SER A 727 -54.32 -10.93 65.51
N PRO A 728 -55.48 -10.88 66.18
CA PRO A 728 -55.96 -9.66 66.82
C PRO A 728 -55.03 -9.11 67.93
N ALA A 729 -53.89 -9.75 68.17
CA ALA A 729 -52.84 -9.32 69.09
C ALA A 729 -51.92 -8.21 68.54
N ASP A 730 -51.87 -7.96 67.22
CA ASP A 730 -50.95 -6.99 66.60
C ASP A 730 -51.66 -5.79 65.92
N ALA A 731 -52.93 -5.55 66.23
CA ALA A 731 -53.60 -4.32 65.79
C ALA A 731 -53.05 -3.11 66.57
N PRO A 732 -52.63 -2.01 65.91
CA PRO A 732 -52.33 -0.76 66.62
C PRO A 732 -53.57 -0.28 67.38
N PRO A 733 -53.41 0.33 68.57
CA PRO A 733 -54.55 0.68 69.42
C PRO A 733 -55.49 1.65 68.69
N ASP A 734 -56.80 1.36 68.79
CA ASP A 734 -57.87 2.18 68.23
C ASP A 734 -57.71 3.65 68.68
N PRO A 735 -57.79 4.62 67.76
CA PRO A 735 -57.88 6.02 68.15
C PRO A 735 -59.20 6.26 68.89
N ALA A 736 -59.12 6.93 70.04
CA ALA A 736 -60.23 7.20 70.94
C ALA A 736 -61.46 7.77 70.21
N PRO A 737 -62.69 7.36 70.60
CA PRO A 737 -63.91 7.77 69.92
C PRO A 737 -64.12 9.29 70.07
N PRO A 738 -64.43 10.02 68.98
CA PRO A 738 -64.77 11.42 69.06
C PRO A 738 -66.16 11.61 69.70
N ALA A 739 -66.26 12.65 70.54
CA ALA A 739 -67.45 12.99 71.31
C ALA A 739 -68.69 13.24 70.44
N HIS A 740 -69.83 12.76 70.94
CA HIS A 740 -71.18 12.96 70.40
C HIS A 740 -71.50 14.41 69.99
N ARG A 741 -72.02 14.59 68.77
CA ARG A 741 -73.13 15.50 68.46
C ARG A 741 -74.04 14.87 67.38
N PRO A 742 -75.37 15.10 67.43
CA PRO A 742 -76.34 14.16 66.88
C PRO A 742 -76.80 14.49 65.44
N ALA A 743 -77.32 13.41 64.84
CA ALA A 743 -78.04 13.23 63.58
C ALA A 743 -78.75 14.42 62.93
N GLY A 744 -78.73 14.45 61.59
CA GLY A 744 -79.75 15.15 60.81
C GLY A 744 -79.43 15.39 59.34
N ALA A 745 -79.95 14.50 58.48
CA ALA A 745 -80.60 14.81 57.19
C ALA A 745 -79.81 15.31 55.95
N SER A 746 -80.37 14.91 54.79
CA SER A 746 -80.19 15.40 53.41
C SER A 746 -78.91 14.95 52.68
N LEU A 747 -78.93 14.02 51.71
CA LEU A 747 -79.87 13.79 50.59
C LEU A 747 -80.03 15.06 49.72
N LEU A 748 -79.43 14.97 48.52
CA LEU A 748 -79.71 15.71 47.28
C LEU A 748 -79.68 17.25 47.32
N ALA A 749 -78.62 17.81 46.73
CA ALA A 749 -78.67 19.08 46.00
C ALA A 749 -77.48 19.15 45.02
N THR A 750 -77.72 18.81 43.74
CA THR A 750 -77.66 19.73 42.58
C THR A 750 -76.27 20.31 42.31
N LEU A 751 -75.59 19.83 41.27
CA LEU A 751 -75.69 20.36 39.89
C LEU A 751 -75.43 21.86 39.83
N ARG A 752 -74.24 22.27 39.35
CA ARG A 752 -74.03 23.08 38.12
C ARG A 752 -72.61 23.67 38.06
N SER A 753 -72.18 23.91 36.80
CA SER A 753 -71.19 24.88 36.30
C SER A 753 -69.74 24.70 36.77
N ASP A 754 -68.68 24.79 35.97
CA ASP A 754 -68.37 25.12 34.57
C ASP A 754 -66.99 24.44 34.29
N GLY A 755 -66.60 24.01 33.08
CA GLY A 755 -66.14 24.88 31.99
C GLY A 755 -64.65 25.25 32.11
N ASN A 756 -63.80 24.69 31.22
CA ASN A 756 -62.38 25.00 30.94
C ASN A 756 -61.35 24.75 32.07
N GLY A 757 -60.16 24.18 31.86
CA GLY A 757 -59.39 24.01 30.63
C GLY A 757 -58.15 24.90 30.60
N GLN A 758 -57.12 24.61 31.42
CA GLN A 758 -55.68 24.60 31.03
C GLN A 758 -54.75 24.29 32.23
N PRO A 759 -53.54 23.73 31.98
CA PRO A 759 -52.73 23.01 32.95
C PRO A 759 -51.66 23.85 33.66
N ASN A 760 -51.38 23.51 34.92
CA ASN A 760 -50.19 23.97 35.64
C ASN A 760 -48.98 23.06 35.37
N PRO A 761 -47.75 23.60 35.38
CA PRO A 761 -46.52 22.88 35.03
C PRO A 761 -46.05 21.91 36.13
N PRO A 762 -45.21 20.91 35.81
CA PRO A 762 -44.72 19.95 36.79
C PRO A 762 -43.68 20.58 37.72
N PRO A 763 -43.65 20.23 39.02
CA PRO A 763 -42.59 20.66 39.91
C PRO A 763 -41.31 19.85 39.70
N THR A 764 -40.21 20.60 39.79
CA THR A 764 -38.80 20.24 39.81
C THR A 764 -38.45 19.25 40.91
N VAL A 765 -37.57 18.29 40.59
CA VAL A 765 -36.90 17.42 41.57
C VAL A 765 -35.60 18.11 41.98
N ASP A 766 -35.55 18.56 43.23
CA ASP A 766 -34.33 18.98 43.91
C ASP A 766 -33.42 17.77 44.16
N VAL A 767 -32.16 17.92 43.79
CA VAL A 767 -31.04 17.03 44.08
C VAL A 767 -30.18 17.74 45.11
N ASP A 768 -29.87 17.05 46.21
CA ASP A 768 -28.66 17.25 47.04
C ASP A 768 -28.63 16.20 48.18
N PRO A 769 -27.48 15.94 48.85
CA PRO A 769 -26.16 15.67 48.29
C PRO A 769 -25.47 14.44 48.96
N VAL A 770 -24.32 14.06 48.41
CA VAL A 770 -23.38 13.05 48.94
C VAL A 770 -22.78 13.49 50.29
N PRO A 771 -22.40 12.53 51.17
CA PRO A 771 -21.04 12.63 51.72
C PRO A 771 -20.27 11.29 51.85
N SER A 772 -19.05 11.34 51.30
CA SER A 772 -17.74 10.85 51.80
C SER A 772 -17.49 9.37 52.18
N GLN A 773 -16.40 8.88 51.59
CA GLN A 773 -15.62 7.65 51.89
C GLN A 773 -15.13 7.54 53.35
N PRO A 774 -14.63 6.35 53.74
CA PRO A 774 -13.19 6.28 54.02
C PRO A 774 -12.45 5.04 53.45
N ALA A 775 -11.11 5.16 53.52
CA ALA A 775 -10.00 4.43 52.93
C ALA A 775 -9.88 2.90 53.17
N PRO A 776 -9.01 2.18 52.40
CA PRO A 776 -8.86 0.73 52.47
C PRO A 776 -7.84 0.27 53.52
N THR A 777 -8.20 -0.76 54.29
CA THR A 777 -7.32 -1.40 55.28
C THR A 777 -6.47 -2.51 54.67
N ARG A 778 -5.16 -2.35 54.91
CA ARG A 778 -4.04 -3.26 54.67
C ARG A 778 -4.13 -4.51 55.55
N ARG A 779 -4.03 -5.73 55.00
CA ARG A 779 -3.59 -6.94 55.75
C ARG A 779 -2.71 -7.87 54.89
N GLN A 780 -1.67 -8.34 55.55
CA GLN A 780 -0.49 -9.11 55.11
C GLN A 780 -0.75 -10.63 54.97
N PRO A 781 0.23 -11.40 54.44
CA PRO A 781 0.05 -12.78 53.95
C PRO A 781 0.18 -13.85 55.05
N ARG A 782 -0.39 -15.04 54.81
CA ARG A 782 -0.12 -16.26 55.57
C ARG A 782 0.70 -17.25 54.72
N ASN A 783 1.82 -17.69 55.30
CA ASN A 783 2.63 -18.83 54.86
C ASN A 783 1.92 -20.18 55.12
N PRO A 784 2.36 -21.28 54.47
CA PRO A 784 1.75 -22.60 54.53
C PRO A 784 2.38 -23.50 55.63
N PRO A 785 1.81 -24.68 55.89
CA PRO A 785 2.59 -25.80 56.42
C PRO A 785 2.54 -27.05 55.51
N SER A 786 3.72 -27.65 55.37
CA SER A 786 4.07 -29.09 55.23
C SER A 786 3.33 -29.97 54.22
#